data_AF-W4LAU5-F1
#
_entry.id   AF-W4LAU5-F1
#
_cell.length_a   1.000
_cell.length_b   1.000
_cell.length_c   1.000
_cell.angle_alpha   90.00
_cell.angle_beta   90.00
_cell.angle_gamma   90.00
#
_symmetry.space_group_name_H-M   'P 1'
#
loop_
_entity.id
_entity.type
_entity.pdbx_description
1 polymer ?
#
loop_
_entity_poly.entity_id
_entity_poly.type
_entity_poly.pdbx_seq_one_letter_code
_entity_poly.pdbx_strand_id
1 'polypeptide(L)'
;MTGEELSAELTKQIQADTLTLPANALKSAALEELIDTFLTGSLTVDGAELQVHGNTVSITGTLPLLSTNWQVSGSFVAGSSSLSFTMTASPPSQTTIDLTQVLDQYLPSAKGLPLPSLTVGELTLKAGPDKSAAFTADLAGQWEIPVGVAKLDISTPNLVLSKGDSGVTGTIGGTMTVAGVSLDASWELPKDFELSAGPLDIDFTKLLSDLAGAILPLPSGFPTLALTDAQVDISEADGDYTFDLQGQAGSYGNLDVEVLSGPKAAVAFALPAGWSLSNLNGLSAFSTLDFNRAGLVLASFTDDDFTFPETGIADNLEGIEEGAEFFASITLSGGALGVVGKIFQADTAYVRGVIATDPSKTELTASESGDLEIVPGVALSDVSLILKAAEPPSVTLQASSVITIQGDALTFSEDTTISPDDVSIALALGSPWRNPFGIGGLTIETVILSIEVEPAFAVGIYGDIDFGKGVEVKVGAQFVDGETPDFLEAELDGTVTLTDVIETFTSIKPPSALSSVSISNFKIYVVANPLGVTIGTLTFPPGFSFHGTIDFFGFTVTASVDVSETRLSASGTMSKLDLGGIFVLSDASGAHGPDFSIDTSPEAGAPVLAISAKAVFMGLSESVSGEVTDDGFFFELKESLHAALSSTNSVTASYQLGATFAQGTHLTASGSVRFKLHVDIESIELPGTSISLGTVHLHTTFKGDVSVDLKANRFRLKVTAELTWGSDTLTMPTLNIHVSFSSLDQLPGKIWQHIESEAWQIFGSILDDADKMLEQAGQELITLGDDLGQAFKDFYQKSDQEAAQLLHDVSWAADQVTPVLVNGWKLTSQQAAVVLKGADYTADQVADALTSTYNLSATAVAEALKGAEYTADQVSEGLQSAFTTIGSTTADALAGVESGVNTVVNTTGRVVKDTGNAITHTTKTIGHALGSIFG
;
A
#
# COMPACT_ATOMS: atom_id res chain seq x y z
N MET A 1 -88.26 67.28 -21.97
CA MET A 1 -89.41 66.98 -22.84
C MET A 1 -90.43 66.24 -21.99
N THR A 2 -91.69 66.68 -21.94
CA THR A 2 -92.76 65.91 -21.28
C THR A 2 -93.16 64.73 -22.17
N GLY A 3 -93.84 63.71 -21.63
CA GLY A 3 -94.32 62.59 -22.46
C GLY A 3 -95.28 63.03 -23.57
N GLU A 4 -96.07 64.07 -23.33
CA GLU A 4 -96.95 64.68 -24.35
C GLU A 4 -96.14 65.38 -25.46
N GLU A 5 -95.08 66.11 -25.12
CA GLU A 5 -94.19 66.73 -26.11
C GLU A 5 -93.46 65.67 -26.97
N LEU A 6 -93.00 64.58 -26.34
CA LEU A 6 -92.37 63.45 -27.01
C LEU A 6 -93.35 62.73 -27.96
N SER A 7 -94.57 62.47 -27.49
CA SER A 7 -95.61 61.88 -28.33
C SER A 7 -95.98 62.77 -29.52
N ALA A 8 -96.10 64.08 -29.30
CA ALA A 8 -96.36 65.03 -30.38
C ALA A 8 -95.22 65.04 -31.40
N GLU A 9 -93.96 64.94 -30.96
CA GLU A 9 -92.81 64.88 -31.88
C GLU A 9 -92.75 63.57 -32.66
N LEU A 10 -92.99 62.42 -32.01
CA LEU A 10 -93.09 61.12 -32.69
C LEU A 10 -94.25 61.09 -33.68
N THR A 11 -95.41 61.66 -33.33
CA THR A 11 -96.59 61.69 -34.22
C THR A 11 -96.33 62.47 -35.50
N LYS A 12 -95.50 63.53 -35.48
CA LYS A 12 -95.11 64.27 -36.70
C LYS A 12 -94.31 63.43 -37.68
N GLN A 13 -93.66 62.38 -37.19
CA GLN A 13 -92.84 61.47 -37.98
C GLN A 13 -93.65 60.29 -38.54
N ILE A 14 -94.97 60.23 -38.29
CA ILE A 14 -95.86 59.20 -38.83
C ILE A 14 -96.46 59.67 -40.16
N GLN A 15 -96.28 58.88 -41.22
CA GLN A 15 -96.93 59.07 -42.51
C GLN A 15 -97.47 57.73 -43.01
N ALA A 16 -98.73 57.69 -43.46
CA ALA A 16 -99.40 56.48 -43.95
C ALA A 16 -99.22 55.27 -43.00
N ASP A 17 -99.54 55.48 -41.72
CA ASP A 17 -99.43 54.50 -40.62
C ASP A 17 -98.02 53.95 -40.35
N THR A 18 -96.98 54.58 -40.91
CA THR A 18 -95.58 54.23 -40.71
C THR A 18 -94.86 55.33 -39.95
N LEU A 19 -94.25 55.02 -38.81
CA LEU A 19 -93.34 55.93 -38.11
C LEU A 19 -91.95 55.80 -38.73
N THR A 20 -91.38 56.88 -39.24
CA THR A 20 -89.97 56.90 -39.68
C THR A 20 -89.19 57.94 -38.88
N LEU A 21 -88.39 57.48 -37.93
CA LEU A 21 -87.59 58.35 -37.07
C LEU A 21 -86.13 58.36 -37.54
N PRO A 22 -85.63 59.44 -38.16
CA PRO A 22 -84.20 59.55 -38.49
C PRO A 22 -83.37 59.69 -37.20
N ALA A 23 -82.10 59.26 -37.26
CA ALA A 23 -81.20 59.22 -36.11
C ALA A 23 -81.28 60.47 -35.22
N ASN A 24 -81.17 61.67 -35.81
CA ASN A 24 -81.07 62.94 -35.09
C ASN A 24 -82.42 63.58 -34.66
N ALA A 25 -83.56 62.92 -34.89
CA ALA A 25 -84.88 63.51 -34.71
C ALA A 25 -85.17 63.95 -33.26
N LEU A 26 -84.67 63.20 -32.27
CA LEU A 26 -84.96 63.42 -30.85
C LEU A 26 -83.74 63.95 -30.05
N LYS A 27 -82.63 64.28 -30.72
CA LYS A 27 -81.39 64.81 -30.10
C LYS A 27 -80.85 63.93 -28.97
N SER A 28 -80.93 62.62 -29.13
CA SER A 28 -80.36 61.63 -28.19
C SER A 28 -79.21 60.92 -28.86
N ALA A 29 -77.99 61.17 -28.39
CA ALA A 29 -76.78 60.54 -28.93
C ALA A 29 -76.84 59.00 -28.89
N ALA A 30 -77.41 58.43 -27.82
CA ALA A 30 -77.58 56.98 -27.68
C ALA A 30 -78.53 56.41 -28.75
N LEU A 31 -79.61 57.13 -29.04
CA LEU A 31 -80.61 56.72 -30.04
C LEU A 31 -80.08 56.91 -31.47
N GLU A 32 -79.34 58.01 -31.69
CA GLU A 32 -78.60 58.25 -32.94
C GLU A 32 -77.66 57.08 -33.23
N GLU A 33 -76.84 56.70 -32.26
CA GLU A 33 -75.88 55.61 -32.36
C GLU A 33 -76.54 54.24 -32.57
N LEU A 34 -77.63 53.96 -31.86
CA LEU A 34 -78.42 52.73 -32.07
C LEU A 34 -78.97 52.66 -33.50
N ILE A 35 -79.55 53.75 -34.01
CA ILE A 35 -80.15 53.82 -35.34
C ILE A 35 -79.08 53.68 -36.43
N ASP A 36 -77.96 54.39 -36.29
CA ASP A 36 -76.89 54.37 -37.29
C ASP A 36 -76.14 53.03 -37.30
N THR A 37 -76.05 52.34 -36.15
CA THR A 37 -75.31 51.08 -36.03
C THR A 37 -76.16 49.86 -36.37
N PHE A 38 -77.36 49.74 -35.80
CA PHE A 38 -78.16 48.50 -35.84
C PHE A 38 -79.38 48.59 -36.76
N LEU A 39 -79.67 49.75 -37.33
CA LEU A 39 -80.80 49.97 -38.24
C LEU A 39 -80.33 50.59 -39.57
N THR A 40 -81.24 50.76 -40.52
CA THR A 40 -80.93 51.30 -41.86
C THR A 40 -80.99 52.83 -41.88
N GLY A 41 -80.33 53.50 -40.92
CA GLY A 41 -80.27 54.97 -40.80
C GLY A 41 -81.56 55.66 -40.32
N SER A 42 -82.62 54.89 -40.06
CA SER A 42 -83.84 55.37 -39.40
C SER A 42 -84.53 54.21 -38.66
N LEU A 43 -85.24 54.51 -37.57
CA LEU A 43 -86.18 53.59 -36.94
C LEU A 43 -87.52 53.69 -37.66
N THR A 44 -87.83 52.67 -38.48
CA THR A 44 -89.05 52.62 -39.30
C THR A 44 -90.01 51.55 -38.79
N VAL A 45 -91.09 51.95 -38.13
CA VAL A 45 -92.12 51.03 -37.60
C VAL A 45 -93.38 51.17 -38.43
N ASP A 46 -93.71 50.13 -39.19
CA ASP A 46 -94.93 50.03 -40.00
C ASP A 46 -96.12 49.64 -39.10
N GLY A 47 -97.29 50.22 -39.36
CA GLY A 47 -98.48 50.02 -38.52
C GLY A 47 -98.29 50.54 -37.08
N ALA A 48 -97.54 51.63 -36.92
CA ALA A 48 -97.14 52.14 -35.61
C ALA A 48 -98.33 52.67 -34.80
N GLU A 49 -98.61 52.03 -33.66
CA GLU A 49 -99.56 52.54 -32.67
C GLU A 49 -98.81 53.15 -31.48
N LEU A 50 -99.12 54.42 -31.17
CA LEU A 50 -98.52 55.14 -30.05
C LEU A 50 -99.51 55.25 -28.89
N GLN A 51 -99.05 54.93 -27.67
CA GLN A 51 -99.80 55.12 -26.43
C GLN A 51 -98.98 55.92 -25.42
N VAL A 52 -99.56 56.98 -24.86
CA VAL A 52 -98.88 57.85 -23.90
C VAL A 52 -99.33 57.52 -22.48
N HIS A 53 -98.37 57.31 -21.58
CA HIS A 53 -98.62 57.11 -20.15
C HIS A 53 -97.58 57.90 -19.33
N GLY A 54 -97.96 59.08 -18.84
CA GLY A 54 -97.05 59.97 -18.09
C GLY A 54 -95.88 60.43 -18.95
N ASN A 55 -94.65 60.06 -18.57
CA ASN A 55 -93.42 60.38 -19.32
C ASN A 55 -93.00 59.28 -20.32
N THR A 56 -93.80 58.22 -20.46
CA THR A 56 -93.53 57.10 -21.34
C THR A 56 -94.43 57.14 -22.56
N VAL A 57 -93.86 56.95 -23.75
CA VAL A 57 -94.59 56.73 -25.00
C VAL A 57 -94.29 55.32 -25.48
N SER A 58 -95.26 54.42 -25.38
CA SER A 58 -95.16 53.07 -25.90
C SER A 58 -95.46 53.05 -27.41
N ILE A 59 -94.76 52.19 -28.13
CA ILE A 59 -94.93 51.96 -29.56
C ILE A 59 -95.09 50.48 -29.86
N THR A 60 -96.05 50.11 -30.69
CA THR A 60 -96.19 48.75 -31.24
C THR A 60 -96.33 48.81 -32.75
N GLY A 61 -95.89 47.78 -33.46
CA GLY A 61 -96.03 47.67 -34.91
C GLY A 61 -95.11 46.61 -35.48
N THR A 62 -94.66 46.78 -36.72
CA THR A 62 -93.66 45.91 -37.35
C THR A 62 -92.42 46.67 -37.79
N LEU A 63 -91.24 46.13 -37.50
CA LEU A 63 -89.94 46.72 -37.87
C LEU A 63 -89.19 45.78 -38.83
N PRO A 64 -88.74 46.27 -40.00
CA PRO A 64 -87.87 45.50 -40.87
C PRO A 64 -86.50 45.28 -40.22
N LEU A 65 -86.19 44.04 -39.84
CA LEU A 65 -84.88 43.60 -39.33
C LEU A 65 -84.45 42.32 -40.05
N LEU A 66 -83.17 42.21 -40.39
CA LEU A 66 -82.60 41.00 -41.01
C LEU A 66 -83.40 40.52 -42.23
N SER A 67 -83.85 41.46 -43.08
CA SER A 67 -84.71 41.22 -44.27
C SER A 67 -86.11 40.63 -44.00
N THR A 68 -86.60 40.71 -42.77
CA THR A 68 -87.92 40.20 -42.34
C THR A 68 -88.66 41.25 -41.50
N ASN A 69 -89.99 41.14 -41.36
CA ASN A 69 -90.81 42.11 -40.63
C ASN A 69 -91.14 41.61 -39.22
N TRP A 70 -90.41 42.10 -38.21
CA TRP A 70 -90.53 41.66 -36.83
C TRP A 70 -91.65 42.38 -36.11
N GLN A 71 -92.39 41.67 -35.25
CA GLN A 71 -93.38 42.29 -34.37
C GLN A 71 -92.66 43.01 -33.25
N VAL A 72 -92.90 44.31 -33.08
CA VAL A 72 -92.19 45.12 -32.08
C VAL A 72 -93.11 45.69 -31.03
N SER A 73 -92.59 45.78 -29.81
CA SER A 73 -93.18 46.50 -28.69
C SER A 73 -92.07 47.27 -27.97
N GLY A 74 -92.14 48.58 -27.98
CA GLY A 74 -91.13 49.44 -27.38
C GLY A 74 -91.69 50.58 -26.58
N SER A 75 -90.80 51.33 -25.95
CA SER A 75 -91.13 52.50 -25.17
C SER A 75 -90.00 53.52 -25.23
N PHE A 76 -90.39 54.78 -25.37
CA PHE A 76 -89.53 55.94 -25.15
C PHE A 76 -89.87 56.52 -23.79
N VAL A 77 -88.87 56.80 -22.96
CA VAL A 77 -89.06 57.41 -21.63
C VAL A 77 -88.32 58.73 -21.57
N ALA A 78 -89.06 59.82 -21.39
CA ALA A 78 -88.50 61.17 -21.30
C ALA A 78 -88.12 61.53 -19.85
N GLY A 79 -86.84 61.78 -19.62
CA GLY A 79 -86.29 62.34 -18.39
C GLY A 79 -86.21 63.88 -18.42
N SER A 80 -85.78 64.49 -17.31
CA SER A 80 -85.56 65.94 -17.22
C SER A 80 -84.47 66.44 -18.18
N SER A 81 -83.47 65.61 -18.48
CA SER A 81 -82.36 65.92 -19.40
C SER A 81 -81.85 64.70 -20.18
N SER A 82 -82.64 63.64 -20.27
CA SER A 82 -82.27 62.39 -20.94
C SER A 82 -83.47 61.76 -21.65
N LEU A 83 -83.19 60.90 -22.63
CA LEU A 83 -84.18 60.08 -23.31
C LEU A 83 -83.64 58.66 -23.34
N SER A 84 -84.42 57.70 -22.85
CA SER A 84 -84.12 56.28 -23.03
C SER A 84 -85.14 55.64 -23.97
N PHE A 85 -84.69 54.68 -24.75
CA PHE A 85 -85.50 53.88 -25.64
C PHE A 85 -85.22 52.40 -25.41
N THR A 86 -86.27 51.60 -25.31
CA THR A 86 -86.17 50.14 -25.28
C THR A 86 -87.24 49.58 -26.19
N MET A 87 -86.91 48.62 -27.04
CA MET A 87 -87.87 47.95 -27.92
C MET A 87 -87.54 46.47 -28.00
N THR A 88 -88.51 45.64 -27.66
CA THR A 88 -88.45 44.21 -27.95
C THR A 88 -89.00 43.94 -29.34
N ALA A 89 -88.40 42.99 -30.04
CA ALA A 89 -88.82 42.54 -31.35
C ALA A 89 -88.90 41.01 -31.32
N SER A 90 -90.06 40.45 -31.67
CA SER A 90 -90.26 39.01 -31.83
C SER A 90 -90.25 38.63 -33.32
N PRO A 91 -89.61 37.52 -33.70
CA PRO A 91 -89.53 37.12 -35.10
C PRO A 91 -90.90 36.69 -35.64
N PRO A 92 -91.14 36.81 -36.95
CA PRO A 92 -92.38 36.33 -37.56
C PRO A 92 -92.59 34.82 -37.34
N SER A 93 -93.85 34.39 -37.18
CA SER A 93 -94.21 32.98 -37.04
C SER A 93 -93.63 32.15 -38.20
N GLN A 94 -92.95 31.04 -37.91
CA GLN A 94 -92.33 30.12 -38.88
C GLN A 94 -91.06 30.61 -39.59
N THR A 95 -90.45 31.72 -39.14
CA THR A 95 -89.12 32.15 -39.63
C THR A 95 -88.07 31.74 -38.61
N THR A 96 -87.05 31.01 -39.06
CA THR A 96 -85.85 30.69 -38.27
C THR A 96 -84.72 31.60 -38.74
N ILE A 97 -84.07 32.28 -37.80
CA ILE A 97 -82.98 33.21 -38.06
C ILE A 97 -81.75 32.67 -37.34
N ASP A 98 -80.70 32.38 -38.09
CA ASP A 98 -79.47 31.80 -37.54
C ASP A 98 -78.59 32.90 -36.96
N LEU A 99 -77.88 32.61 -35.87
CA LEU A 99 -76.93 33.52 -35.23
C LEU A 99 -75.91 34.10 -36.24
N THR A 100 -75.43 33.27 -37.17
CA THR A 100 -74.49 33.69 -38.23
C THR A 100 -75.07 34.80 -39.11
N GLN A 101 -76.38 34.78 -39.40
CA GLN A 101 -77.01 35.83 -40.21
C GLN A 101 -77.00 37.18 -39.48
N VAL A 102 -77.19 37.16 -38.16
CA VAL A 102 -77.15 38.36 -37.32
C VAL A 102 -75.74 38.93 -37.24
N LEU A 103 -74.75 38.07 -37.01
CA LEU A 103 -73.35 38.50 -36.95
C LEU A 103 -72.80 38.94 -38.31
N ASP A 104 -73.14 38.27 -39.41
CA ASP A 104 -72.74 38.71 -40.76
C ASP A 104 -73.26 40.13 -41.09
N GLN A 105 -74.44 40.48 -40.57
CA GLN A 105 -75.03 41.80 -40.79
C GLN A 105 -74.47 42.87 -39.84
N TYR A 106 -74.38 42.58 -38.54
CA TYR A 106 -74.10 43.58 -37.51
C TYR A 106 -72.67 43.55 -36.97
N LEU A 107 -71.95 42.45 -37.15
CA LEU A 107 -70.54 42.30 -36.75
C LEU A 107 -69.75 41.54 -37.83
N PRO A 108 -69.52 42.11 -39.04
CA PRO A 108 -68.86 41.40 -40.14
C PRO A 108 -67.44 40.93 -39.82
N SER A 109 -66.78 41.52 -38.81
CA SER A 109 -65.47 41.09 -38.31
C SER A 109 -65.49 39.74 -37.61
N ALA A 110 -66.66 39.24 -37.16
CA ALA A 110 -66.82 37.91 -36.58
C ALA A 110 -66.93 36.80 -37.64
N LYS A 111 -66.85 37.15 -38.94
CA LYS A 111 -67.00 36.19 -40.03
C LYS A 111 -65.84 35.20 -40.04
N GLY A 112 -66.18 33.91 -40.02
CA GLY A 112 -65.22 32.80 -40.01
C GLY A 112 -64.95 32.22 -38.63
N LEU A 113 -65.48 32.83 -37.56
CA LEU A 113 -65.43 32.27 -36.21
C LEU A 113 -66.27 30.99 -36.09
N PRO A 114 -65.90 30.06 -35.20
CA PRO A 114 -66.59 28.79 -34.95
C PRO A 114 -67.88 28.98 -34.14
N LEU A 115 -68.88 29.64 -34.73
CA LEU A 115 -70.12 29.99 -34.05
C LEU A 115 -70.99 28.76 -33.74
N PRO A 116 -71.64 28.69 -32.56
CA PRO A 116 -72.58 27.63 -32.25
C PRO A 116 -73.83 27.72 -33.13
N SER A 117 -74.43 26.57 -33.43
CA SER A 117 -75.67 26.47 -34.22
C SER A 117 -76.89 26.89 -33.39
N LEU A 118 -77.04 28.20 -33.20
CA LEU A 118 -78.10 28.82 -32.42
C LEU A 118 -79.02 29.67 -33.30
N THR A 119 -80.29 29.71 -32.91
CA THR A 119 -81.33 30.51 -33.58
C THR A 119 -81.72 31.70 -32.71
N VAL A 120 -82.08 32.80 -33.35
CA VAL A 120 -82.42 34.04 -32.67
C VAL A 120 -83.89 34.08 -32.31
N GLY A 121 -84.16 34.28 -31.02
CA GLY A 121 -85.48 34.48 -30.43
C GLY A 121 -85.87 35.95 -30.37
N GLU A 122 -86.24 36.42 -29.18
CA GLU A 122 -86.58 37.84 -28.96
C GLU A 122 -85.32 38.71 -29.04
N LEU A 123 -85.42 39.83 -29.76
CA LEU A 123 -84.40 40.86 -29.81
C LEU A 123 -84.81 42.03 -28.94
N THR A 124 -83.86 42.67 -28.29
CA THR A 124 -84.06 43.92 -27.57
C THR A 124 -83.09 44.97 -28.09
N LEU A 125 -83.62 46.06 -28.61
CA LEU A 125 -82.86 47.27 -28.94
C LEU A 125 -82.98 48.25 -27.78
N LYS A 126 -81.86 48.76 -27.29
CA LYS A 126 -81.83 49.67 -26.14
C LYS A 126 -80.89 50.84 -26.38
N ALA A 127 -81.39 52.05 -26.22
CA ALA A 127 -80.61 53.27 -26.12
C ALA A 127 -80.79 53.86 -24.71
N GLY A 128 -79.75 53.82 -23.90
CA GLY A 128 -79.75 54.26 -22.51
C GLY A 128 -79.49 55.76 -22.32
N PRO A 129 -79.83 56.33 -21.16
CA PRO A 129 -79.56 57.73 -20.83
C PRO A 129 -78.06 58.02 -20.61
N ASP A 130 -77.23 56.98 -20.54
CA ASP A 130 -75.78 56.95 -20.33
C ASP A 130 -74.97 56.94 -21.64
N LYS A 131 -75.63 57.14 -22.80
CA LYS A 131 -75.05 56.98 -24.15
C LYS A 131 -74.77 55.53 -24.55
N SER A 132 -75.29 54.54 -23.83
CA SER A 132 -75.18 53.14 -24.28
C SER A 132 -76.19 52.85 -25.39
N ALA A 133 -75.73 52.24 -26.49
CA ALA A 133 -76.57 51.64 -27.51
C ALA A 133 -76.26 50.14 -27.55
N ALA A 134 -77.28 49.31 -27.31
CA ALA A 134 -77.14 47.86 -27.25
C ALA A 134 -78.21 47.16 -28.10
N PHE A 135 -77.78 46.10 -28.74
CA PHE A 135 -78.60 45.09 -29.39
C PHE A 135 -78.42 43.80 -28.59
N THR A 136 -79.50 43.28 -28.00
CA THR A 136 -79.47 42.02 -27.25
C THR A 136 -80.38 41.01 -27.95
N ALA A 137 -79.99 39.75 -27.97
CA ALA A 137 -80.78 38.67 -28.54
C ALA A 137 -80.82 37.48 -27.58
N ASP A 138 -82.02 36.98 -27.30
CA ASP A 138 -82.16 35.64 -26.74
C ASP A 138 -81.83 34.63 -27.82
N LEU A 139 -81.01 33.64 -27.50
CA LEU A 139 -80.67 32.57 -28.41
C LEU A 139 -81.37 31.29 -27.96
N ALA A 140 -81.82 30.51 -28.94
CA ALA A 140 -82.49 29.23 -28.75
C ALA A 140 -81.77 28.14 -29.53
N GLY A 141 -81.51 27.03 -28.84
CA GLY A 141 -80.80 25.87 -29.39
C GLY A 141 -80.10 25.10 -28.28
N GLN A 142 -79.45 24.00 -28.66
CA GLN A 142 -78.54 23.28 -27.77
C GLN A 142 -77.13 23.77 -28.06
N TRP A 143 -76.48 24.35 -27.06
CA TRP A 143 -75.07 24.70 -27.12
C TRP A 143 -74.34 23.86 -26.08
N GLU A 144 -73.77 22.75 -26.56
CA GLU A 144 -72.94 21.86 -25.76
C GLU A 144 -71.48 22.09 -26.13
N ILE A 145 -70.61 22.18 -25.13
CA ILE A 145 -69.17 22.25 -25.30
C ILE A 145 -68.57 20.92 -24.83
N PRO A 146 -67.99 20.10 -25.72
CA PRO A 146 -67.36 18.85 -25.33
C PRO A 146 -66.01 19.14 -24.64
N VAL A 147 -65.92 18.89 -23.34
CA VAL A 147 -64.69 19.07 -22.55
C VAL A 147 -64.36 17.75 -21.87
N GLY A 148 -63.17 17.21 -22.14
CA GLY A 148 -62.76 15.94 -21.57
C GLY A 148 -63.70 14.79 -21.94
N VAL A 149 -64.27 14.15 -20.91
CA VAL A 149 -65.35 13.15 -21.05
C VAL A 149 -66.75 13.74 -20.83
N ALA A 150 -66.84 15.01 -20.47
CA ALA A 150 -68.07 15.73 -20.18
C ALA A 150 -68.59 16.50 -21.39
N LYS A 151 -69.84 16.95 -21.26
CA LYS A 151 -70.46 17.93 -22.14
C LYS A 151 -71.02 19.04 -21.27
N LEU A 152 -70.47 20.23 -21.43
CA LEU A 152 -70.91 21.40 -20.68
C LEU A 152 -72.04 22.08 -21.44
N ASP A 153 -73.23 22.05 -20.86
CA ASP A 153 -74.42 22.69 -21.40
C ASP A 153 -74.42 24.19 -21.08
N ILE A 154 -74.51 25.04 -22.11
CA ILE A 154 -74.74 26.47 -21.97
C ILE A 154 -76.24 26.75 -22.03
N SER A 155 -76.83 27.02 -20.87
CA SER A 155 -78.24 27.35 -20.72
C SER A 155 -78.50 28.85 -20.92
N THR A 156 -79.71 29.18 -21.39
CA THR A 156 -80.15 30.57 -21.68
C THR A 156 -79.11 31.37 -22.48
N PRO A 157 -78.65 30.85 -23.65
CA PRO A 157 -77.65 31.54 -24.42
C PRO A 157 -78.19 32.89 -24.91
N ASN A 158 -77.34 33.91 -24.90
CA ASN A 158 -77.69 35.26 -25.30
C ASN A 158 -76.55 35.89 -26.09
N LEU A 159 -76.90 36.85 -26.94
CA LEU A 159 -75.96 37.70 -27.65
C LEU A 159 -76.18 39.14 -27.20
N VAL A 160 -75.10 39.85 -26.89
CA VAL A 160 -75.11 41.29 -26.66
C VAL A 160 -74.13 41.93 -27.63
N LEU A 161 -74.61 42.82 -28.51
CA LEU A 161 -73.78 43.66 -29.36
C LEU A 161 -73.86 45.10 -28.88
N SER A 162 -72.73 45.78 -28.87
CA SER A 162 -72.61 47.19 -28.50
C SER A 162 -71.67 47.91 -29.47
N LYS A 163 -71.90 49.21 -29.66
CA LYS A 163 -71.00 50.07 -30.42
C LYS A 163 -69.96 50.66 -29.47
N GLY A 164 -68.68 50.41 -29.75
CA GLY A 164 -67.55 51.04 -29.07
C GLY A 164 -66.78 51.99 -30.01
N ASP A 165 -65.71 52.60 -29.49
CA ASP A 165 -64.87 53.56 -30.24
C ASP A 165 -64.23 52.95 -31.50
N SER A 166 -63.92 51.66 -31.48
CA SER A 166 -63.20 50.93 -32.54
C SER A 166 -64.09 50.18 -33.54
N GLY A 167 -65.39 50.05 -33.28
CA GLY A 167 -66.25 49.15 -34.06
C GLY A 167 -67.49 48.72 -33.29
N VAL A 168 -68.23 47.77 -33.84
CA VAL A 168 -69.19 46.98 -33.05
C VAL A 168 -68.39 45.87 -32.39
N THR A 169 -68.69 45.58 -31.13
CA THR A 169 -68.17 44.44 -30.38
C THR A 169 -69.34 43.71 -29.75
N GLY A 170 -69.13 42.52 -29.22
CA GLY A 170 -70.20 41.85 -28.51
C GLY A 170 -69.75 40.75 -27.60
N THR A 171 -70.71 40.13 -26.94
CA THR A 171 -70.53 38.91 -26.16
C THR A 171 -71.58 37.90 -26.54
N ILE A 172 -71.18 36.64 -26.72
CA ILE A 172 -72.10 35.50 -26.65
C ILE A 172 -71.91 34.89 -25.28
N GLY A 173 -72.97 34.72 -24.51
CA GLY A 173 -72.87 34.16 -23.17
C GLY A 173 -74.07 33.31 -22.80
N GLY A 174 -74.07 32.83 -21.57
CA GLY A 174 -75.13 32.02 -20.98
C GLY A 174 -74.73 31.49 -19.62
N THR A 175 -75.58 30.68 -19.00
CA THR A 175 -75.26 30.04 -17.73
C THR A 175 -74.75 28.63 -17.98
N MET A 176 -73.49 28.37 -17.63
CA MET A 176 -72.83 27.07 -17.66
C MET A 176 -72.90 26.41 -16.28
N THR A 177 -72.97 25.08 -16.20
CA THR A 177 -72.82 24.36 -14.93
C THR A 177 -71.59 23.47 -14.96
N VAL A 178 -70.65 23.71 -14.05
CA VAL A 178 -69.39 22.94 -13.91
C VAL A 178 -69.41 22.25 -12.54
N ALA A 179 -69.35 20.93 -12.53
CA ALA A 179 -69.40 20.08 -11.33
C ALA A 179 -70.47 20.49 -10.28
N GLY A 180 -71.62 20.95 -10.76
CA GLY A 180 -72.80 21.36 -9.98
C GLY A 180 -72.81 22.81 -9.51
N VAL A 181 -71.84 23.63 -9.91
CA VAL A 181 -71.81 25.08 -9.69
C VAL A 181 -72.23 25.78 -10.97
N SER A 182 -73.22 26.67 -10.89
CA SER A 182 -73.67 27.46 -12.04
C SER A 182 -72.88 28.77 -12.14
N LEU A 183 -72.38 29.07 -13.34
CA LEU A 183 -71.50 30.19 -13.64
C LEU A 183 -72.03 30.93 -14.87
N ASP A 184 -71.93 32.25 -14.85
CA ASP A 184 -72.17 33.05 -16.05
C ASP A 184 -70.92 32.99 -16.92
N ALA A 185 -71.08 32.44 -18.10
CA ALA A 185 -70.04 32.25 -19.09
C ALA A 185 -70.20 33.25 -20.23
N SER A 186 -69.10 33.83 -20.70
CA SER A 186 -69.12 34.81 -21.78
C SER A 186 -67.92 34.70 -22.70
N TRP A 187 -68.17 34.78 -23.99
CA TRP A 187 -67.18 34.84 -25.05
C TRP A 187 -67.24 36.21 -25.74
N GLU A 188 -66.12 36.92 -25.79
CA GLU A 188 -66.02 38.24 -26.43
C GLU A 188 -65.84 38.14 -27.95
N LEU A 189 -66.72 38.80 -28.69
CA LEU A 189 -66.65 38.93 -30.14
C LEU A 189 -66.01 40.26 -30.56
N PRO A 190 -65.17 40.28 -31.62
CA PRO A 190 -64.93 39.19 -32.58
C PRO A 190 -63.62 38.41 -32.31
N LYS A 191 -63.22 38.23 -31.04
CA LYS A 191 -62.01 37.45 -30.74
C LYS A 191 -62.22 35.98 -31.08
N ASP A 192 -61.12 35.23 -31.14
CA ASP A 192 -61.15 33.77 -31.25
C ASP A 192 -61.95 33.17 -30.08
N PHE A 193 -62.37 31.92 -30.21
CA PHE A 193 -63.23 31.28 -29.21
C PHE A 193 -62.50 31.15 -27.88
N GLU A 194 -63.00 31.87 -26.89
CA GLU A 194 -62.52 31.87 -25.50
C GLU A 194 -63.73 32.17 -24.62
N LEU A 195 -64.24 31.16 -23.92
CA LEU A 195 -65.40 31.27 -23.04
C LEU A 195 -64.93 31.35 -21.58
N SER A 196 -64.99 32.55 -21.01
CA SER A 196 -64.57 32.81 -19.64
C SER A 196 -65.73 32.72 -18.65
N ALA A 197 -65.50 32.17 -17.46
CA ALA A 197 -66.47 32.07 -16.37
C ALA A 197 -65.79 32.07 -14.99
N GLY A 198 -66.33 32.80 -14.01
CA GLY A 198 -65.79 32.82 -12.64
C GLY A 198 -66.19 34.07 -11.84
N PRO A 199 -65.73 34.20 -10.57
CA PRO A 199 -64.99 33.19 -9.80
C PRO A 199 -65.89 32.03 -9.35
N LEU A 200 -65.29 30.86 -9.09
CA LEU A 200 -65.97 29.68 -8.59
C LEU A 200 -65.25 29.06 -7.39
N ASP A 201 -66.05 28.51 -6.46
CA ASP A 201 -65.56 27.68 -5.34
C ASP A 201 -66.05 26.24 -5.55
N ILE A 202 -65.14 25.27 -5.62
CA ILE A 202 -65.50 23.89 -5.95
C ILE A 202 -64.59 22.84 -5.31
N ASP A 203 -65.11 21.63 -5.15
CA ASP A 203 -64.30 20.48 -4.73
C ASP A 203 -63.43 20.00 -5.90
N PHE A 204 -62.11 19.98 -5.68
CA PHE A 204 -61.10 19.62 -6.68
C PHE A 204 -61.33 18.22 -7.25
N THR A 205 -61.54 17.23 -6.38
CA THR A 205 -61.73 15.83 -6.79
C THR A 205 -63.02 15.68 -7.61
N LYS A 206 -64.08 16.39 -7.22
CA LYS A 206 -65.33 16.40 -7.96
C LYS A 206 -65.18 17.01 -9.34
N LEU A 207 -64.51 18.16 -9.46
CA LEU A 207 -64.22 18.81 -10.74
C LEU A 207 -63.56 17.83 -11.71
N LEU A 208 -62.46 17.19 -11.27
CA LEU A 208 -61.71 16.25 -12.08
C LEU A 208 -62.52 14.99 -12.41
N SER A 209 -63.31 14.47 -11.46
CA SER A 209 -64.17 13.32 -11.70
C SER A 209 -65.22 13.62 -12.77
N ASP A 210 -65.81 14.81 -12.74
CA ASP A 210 -66.88 15.20 -13.66
C ASP A 210 -66.35 15.51 -15.06
N LEU A 211 -65.19 16.18 -15.18
CA LEU A 211 -64.62 16.59 -16.48
C LEU A 211 -63.72 15.52 -17.12
N ALA A 212 -62.87 14.86 -16.33
CA ALA A 212 -61.82 13.96 -16.81
C ALA A 212 -62.06 12.49 -16.46
N GLY A 213 -63.13 12.15 -15.72
CA GLY A 213 -63.60 10.78 -15.55
C GLY A 213 -62.75 9.87 -14.67
N ALA A 214 -62.36 10.28 -13.46
CA ALA A 214 -61.60 9.47 -12.48
C ALA A 214 -60.32 8.79 -13.02
N ILE A 215 -59.74 9.33 -14.09
CA ILE A 215 -58.55 8.79 -14.76
C ILE A 215 -57.25 9.34 -14.16
N LEU A 216 -57.30 10.49 -13.47
CA LEU A 216 -56.11 11.08 -12.85
C LEU A 216 -55.59 10.21 -11.68
N PRO A 217 -54.33 9.75 -11.74
CA PRO A 217 -53.73 8.90 -10.70
C PRO A 217 -53.38 9.72 -9.46
N LEU A 218 -54.32 9.78 -8.50
CA LEU A 218 -54.07 10.42 -7.21
C LEU A 218 -53.18 9.51 -6.32
N PRO A 219 -52.12 10.05 -5.70
CA PRO A 219 -51.33 9.32 -4.71
C PRO A 219 -52.19 8.79 -3.57
N SER A 220 -51.81 7.64 -3.00
CA SER A 220 -52.50 7.12 -1.83
C SER A 220 -52.44 8.13 -0.67
N GLY A 221 -53.60 8.57 -0.16
CA GLY A 221 -53.66 9.56 0.90
C GLY A 221 -53.59 11.02 0.45
N PHE A 222 -53.75 11.31 -0.86
CA PHE A 222 -53.95 12.67 -1.35
C PHE A 222 -55.16 13.33 -0.67
N PRO A 223 -55.04 14.56 -0.15
CA PRO A 223 -56.12 15.19 0.60
C PRO A 223 -57.27 15.65 -0.30
N THR A 224 -58.47 15.79 0.29
CA THR A 224 -59.54 16.53 -0.37
C THR A 224 -59.21 18.02 -0.37
N LEU A 225 -59.22 18.65 -1.54
CA LEU A 225 -58.90 20.06 -1.74
C LEU A 225 -60.14 20.84 -2.17
N ALA A 226 -60.34 22.01 -1.59
CA ALA A 226 -61.29 23.00 -2.08
C ALA A 226 -60.54 24.01 -2.93
N LEU A 227 -61.04 24.23 -4.15
CA LEU A 227 -60.60 25.30 -5.04
C LEU A 227 -61.40 26.55 -4.68
N THR A 228 -60.70 27.67 -4.53
CA THR A 228 -61.32 28.97 -4.26
C THR A 228 -60.83 30.02 -5.23
N ASP A 229 -61.69 31.00 -5.52
CA ASP A 229 -61.41 32.12 -6.44
C ASP A 229 -60.98 31.64 -7.83
N ALA A 230 -61.54 30.51 -8.28
CA ALA A 230 -61.11 29.89 -9.52
C ALA A 230 -61.77 30.56 -10.74
N GLN A 231 -60.94 30.88 -11.74
CA GLN A 231 -61.36 31.35 -13.05
C GLN A 231 -61.29 30.20 -14.04
N VAL A 232 -62.28 30.11 -14.92
CA VAL A 232 -62.37 29.11 -15.99
C VAL A 232 -62.32 29.81 -17.31
N ASP A 233 -61.47 29.31 -18.20
CA ASP A 233 -61.42 29.70 -19.59
C ASP A 233 -61.53 28.44 -20.45
N ILE A 234 -62.36 28.49 -21.49
CA ILE A 234 -62.48 27.39 -22.45
C ILE A 234 -62.12 27.91 -23.82
N SER A 235 -61.04 27.38 -24.38
CA SER A 235 -60.57 27.71 -25.72
C SER A 235 -60.89 26.58 -26.71
N GLU A 236 -60.89 26.90 -28.01
CA GLU A 236 -61.10 25.94 -29.09
C GLU A 236 -60.05 26.13 -30.18
N ALA A 237 -59.44 25.03 -30.59
CA ALA A 237 -58.49 24.99 -31.70
C ALA A 237 -58.69 23.70 -32.51
N ASP A 238 -58.84 23.84 -33.84
CA ASP A 238 -58.97 22.73 -34.79
C ASP A 238 -60.08 21.69 -34.45
N GLY A 239 -61.13 22.12 -33.75
CA GLY A 239 -62.27 21.30 -33.31
C GLY A 239 -62.10 20.66 -31.94
N ASP A 240 -60.95 20.82 -31.29
CA ASP A 240 -60.68 20.34 -29.95
C ASP A 240 -60.82 21.50 -28.94
N TYR A 241 -61.53 21.22 -27.85
CA TYR A 241 -61.70 22.18 -26.76
C TYR A 241 -60.71 21.88 -25.64
N THR A 242 -60.16 22.95 -25.07
CA THR A 242 -59.35 22.93 -23.86
C THR A 242 -60.08 23.70 -22.77
N PHE A 243 -60.24 23.07 -21.61
CA PHE A 243 -60.74 23.71 -20.41
C PHE A 243 -59.56 24.01 -19.50
N ASP A 244 -59.36 25.29 -19.23
CA ASP A 244 -58.35 25.81 -18.35
C ASP A 244 -59.03 26.34 -17.08
N LEU A 245 -58.49 26.00 -15.92
CA LEU A 245 -58.92 26.56 -14.65
C LEU A 245 -57.73 26.96 -13.81
N GLN A 246 -57.72 28.22 -13.42
CA GLN A 246 -56.73 28.78 -12.50
C GLN A 246 -57.39 29.10 -11.17
N GLY A 247 -56.74 28.78 -10.05
CA GLY A 247 -57.28 29.10 -8.73
C GLY A 247 -56.32 28.79 -7.59
N GLN A 248 -56.84 28.72 -6.36
CA GLN A 248 -56.07 28.37 -5.17
C GLN A 248 -56.59 27.09 -4.51
N ALA A 249 -55.69 26.18 -4.12
CA ALA A 249 -55.99 24.94 -3.41
C ALA A 249 -55.39 24.92 -1.99
N GLY A 250 -55.88 25.79 -1.11
CA GLY A 250 -55.52 25.77 0.31
C GLY A 250 -54.00 25.75 0.55
N SER A 251 -53.49 24.71 1.23
CA SER A 251 -52.06 24.57 1.53
C SER A 251 -51.18 24.20 0.33
N TYR A 252 -51.77 23.88 -0.82
CA TYR A 252 -51.06 23.52 -2.06
C TYR A 252 -50.82 24.73 -2.98
N GLY A 253 -51.21 25.93 -2.55
CA GLY A 253 -50.92 27.17 -3.26
C GLY A 253 -51.81 27.38 -4.49
N ASN A 254 -51.26 28.07 -5.49
CA ASN A 254 -51.95 28.31 -6.75
C ASN A 254 -51.91 27.03 -7.59
N LEU A 255 -52.93 26.81 -8.41
CA LEU A 255 -52.94 25.72 -9.37
C LEU A 255 -53.44 26.16 -10.73
N ASP A 256 -53.09 25.34 -11.70
CA ASP A 256 -53.61 25.36 -13.06
C ASP A 256 -54.15 23.95 -13.38
N VAL A 257 -55.33 23.87 -13.98
CA VAL A 257 -56.00 22.63 -14.40
C VAL A 257 -56.28 22.75 -15.89
N GLU A 258 -55.73 21.83 -16.67
CA GLU A 258 -55.98 21.75 -18.10
C GLU A 258 -56.67 20.40 -18.40
N VAL A 259 -57.85 20.46 -19.02
CA VAL A 259 -58.60 19.30 -19.51
C VAL A 259 -58.73 19.41 -21.01
N LEU A 260 -58.06 18.49 -21.70
CA LEU A 260 -58.03 18.41 -23.16
C LEU A 260 -59.17 17.51 -23.68
N SER A 261 -59.35 17.50 -24.99
CA SER A 261 -60.32 16.61 -25.64
C SER A 261 -60.02 15.11 -25.38
N GLY A 262 -61.02 14.39 -24.88
CA GLY A 262 -60.92 12.98 -24.48
C GLY A 262 -60.57 12.79 -22.98
N PRO A 263 -60.14 11.60 -22.54
CA PRO A 263 -59.82 11.33 -21.13
C PRO A 263 -58.44 11.88 -20.72
N LYS A 264 -58.13 13.13 -21.08
CA LYS A 264 -56.83 13.77 -20.82
C LYS A 264 -56.99 15.00 -19.94
N ALA A 265 -56.34 14.97 -18.79
CA ALA A 265 -56.24 16.08 -17.87
C ALA A 265 -54.85 16.14 -17.25
N ALA A 266 -54.39 17.36 -17.00
CA ALA A 266 -53.17 17.69 -16.28
C ALA A 266 -53.49 18.79 -15.24
N VAL A 267 -52.89 18.70 -14.06
CA VAL A 267 -53.04 19.69 -12.99
C VAL A 267 -51.67 20.02 -12.45
N ALA A 268 -51.29 21.29 -12.42
CA ALA A 268 -50.05 21.74 -11.82
C ALA A 268 -50.32 22.57 -10.56
N PHE A 269 -49.60 22.30 -9.48
CA PHE A 269 -49.65 23.05 -8.23
C PHE A 269 -48.33 23.82 -8.02
N ALA A 270 -48.41 25.14 -7.86
CA ALA A 270 -47.32 26.00 -7.38
C ALA A 270 -47.28 25.93 -5.85
N LEU A 271 -46.42 25.06 -5.33
CA LEU A 271 -46.36 24.83 -3.90
C LEU A 271 -45.72 26.04 -3.20
N PRO A 272 -46.31 26.51 -2.07
CA PRO A 272 -45.79 27.69 -1.37
C PRO A 272 -44.41 27.41 -0.74
N ALA A 273 -43.64 28.46 -0.47
CA ALA A 273 -42.35 28.34 0.21
C ALA A 273 -42.50 27.63 1.57
N GLY A 274 -41.62 26.66 1.85
CA GLY A 274 -41.67 25.84 3.07
C GLY A 274 -42.69 24.69 3.03
N TRP A 275 -43.35 24.46 1.88
CA TRP A 275 -44.14 23.25 1.68
C TRP A 275 -43.24 22.01 1.73
N SER A 276 -43.70 20.94 2.38
CA SER A 276 -42.93 19.71 2.57
C SER A 276 -43.63 18.53 1.90
N LEU A 277 -42.83 17.69 1.22
CA LEU A 277 -43.31 16.45 0.61
C LEU A 277 -43.92 15.48 1.63
N SER A 278 -43.54 15.60 2.90
CA SER A 278 -44.15 14.88 4.03
C SER A 278 -45.63 15.23 4.27
N ASN A 279 -46.18 16.25 3.60
CA ASN A 279 -47.61 16.56 3.63
C ASN A 279 -48.45 15.46 2.96
N LEU A 280 -47.83 14.64 2.09
CA LEU A 280 -48.44 13.46 1.50
C LEU A 280 -48.16 12.22 2.38
N ASN A 281 -49.18 11.37 2.56
CA ASN A 281 -49.06 10.18 3.39
C ASN A 281 -48.02 9.21 2.81
N GLY A 282 -47.12 8.70 3.65
CA GLY A 282 -46.05 7.76 3.25
C GLY A 282 -44.74 8.40 2.77
N LEU A 283 -44.64 9.73 2.74
CA LEU A 283 -43.43 10.48 2.33
C LEU A 283 -42.74 11.22 3.50
N SER A 284 -42.94 10.75 4.75
CA SER A 284 -42.26 11.31 5.95
C SER A 284 -40.74 11.23 5.87
N ALA A 285 -40.23 10.23 5.16
CA ALA A 285 -38.81 10.05 4.81
C ALA A 285 -38.16 11.38 4.38
N PHE A 286 -38.80 12.11 3.48
CA PHE A 286 -38.22 13.33 2.89
C PHE A 286 -38.34 14.58 3.79
N SER A 287 -38.87 14.48 5.01
CA SER A 287 -39.09 15.63 5.91
C SER A 287 -37.82 16.36 6.36
N THR A 288 -36.65 15.71 6.24
CA THR A 288 -35.35 16.31 6.56
C THR A 288 -34.74 17.09 5.40
N LEU A 289 -35.34 17.03 4.21
CA LEU A 289 -34.83 17.69 3.01
C LEU A 289 -35.46 19.08 2.85
N ASP A 290 -34.66 20.03 2.38
CA ASP A 290 -35.09 21.40 2.11
C ASP A 290 -35.39 21.56 0.61
N PHE A 291 -36.67 21.59 0.28
CA PHE A 291 -37.17 21.78 -1.08
C PHE A 291 -37.58 23.23 -1.31
N ASN A 292 -37.01 23.83 -2.35
CA ASN A 292 -37.27 25.19 -2.81
C ASN A 292 -37.88 25.16 -4.21
N ARG A 293 -38.74 26.13 -4.53
CA ARG A 293 -39.45 26.20 -5.84
C ARG A 293 -40.11 24.86 -6.20
N ALA A 294 -40.78 24.24 -5.23
CA ALA A 294 -41.40 22.94 -5.40
C ALA A 294 -42.71 23.06 -6.20
N GLY A 295 -42.98 22.04 -7.01
CA GLY A 295 -44.23 21.88 -7.73
C GLY A 295 -44.69 20.43 -7.72
N LEU A 296 -45.99 20.24 -7.92
CA LEU A 296 -46.62 18.93 -8.06
C LEU A 296 -47.49 18.95 -9.30
N VAL A 297 -47.31 17.99 -10.20
CA VAL A 297 -48.13 17.79 -11.39
C VAL A 297 -48.88 16.48 -11.26
N LEU A 298 -50.18 16.50 -11.53
CA LEU A 298 -51.01 15.31 -11.66
C LEU A 298 -51.43 15.21 -13.12
N ALA A 299 -50.97 14.19 -13.83
CA ALA A 299 -51.29 14.01 -15.24
C ALA A 299 -51.80 12.59 -15.53
N SER A 300 -52.73 12.50 -16.47
CA SER A 300 -53.33 11.24 -16.96
C SER A 300 -52.68 10.73 -18.25
N PHE A 301 -51.65 11.42 -18.72
CA PHE A 301 -50.90 11.10 -19.93
C PHE A 301 -49.47 11.66 -19.80
N THR A 302 -48.57 11.15 -20.64
CA THR A 302 -47.19 11.65 -20.77
C THR A 302 -47.07 12.46 -22.05
N ASP A 303 -46.43 13.62 -21.98
CA ASP A 303 -46.17 14.50 -23.12
C ASP A 303 -44.97 15.41 -22.82
N ASP A 304 -43.87 15.20 -23.54
CA ASP A 304 -42.58 15.89 -23.33
C ASP A 304 -42.64 17.36 -23.76
N ASP A 305 -43.58 17.72 -24.64
CA ASP A 305 -43.71 19.08 -25.21
C ASP A 305 -44.86 19.88 -24.54
N PHE A 306 -45.56 19.30 -23.57
CA PHE A 306 -46.69 19.94 -22.91
C PHE A 306 -46.26 21.10 -22.01
N THR A 307 -46.98 22.22 -22.11
CA THR A 307 -46.75 23.43 -21.32
C THR A 307 -48.07 24.01 -20.84
N PHE A 308 -48.15 24.41 -19.58
CA PHE A 308 -49.32 25.12 -19.06
C PHE A 308 -49.37 26.59 -19.54
N PRO A 309 -50.56 27.20 -19.70
CA PRO A 309 -50.70 28.55 -20.27
C PRO A 309 -50.14 29.69 -19.41
N GLU A 310 -50.21 29.60 -18.06
CA GLU A 310 -49.72 30.66 -17.14
C GLU A 310 -48.93 30.09 -15.95
N THR A 311 -47.62 29.92 -16.13
CA THR A 311 -46.84 29.02 -15.27
C THR A 311 -46.10 29.69 -14.12
N GLY A 312 -46.74 30.50 -13.28
CA GLY A 312 -46.13 30.84 -11.96
C GLY A 312 -45.68 29.59 -11.15
N ILE A 313 -46.13 28.42 -11.59
CA ILE A 313 -45.86 27.05 -11.17
C ILE A 313 -44.59 26.41 -11.78
N ALA A 314 -44.09 26.87 -12.94
CA ALA A 314 -43.13 26.13 -13.76
C ALA A 314 -42.28 26.99 -14.71
N ASP A 315 -41.23 27.64 -14.20
CA ASP A 315 -40.15 28.15 -15.06
C ASP A 315 -39.26 27.01 -15.61
N ASN A 316 -39.36 25.80 -15.05
CA ASN A 316 -38.44 24.68 -15.27
C ASN A 316 -39.14 23.30 -15.51
N LEU A 317 -40.46 23.26 -15.72
CA LEU A 317 -41.14 22.00 -16.05
C LEU A 317 -40.94 21.71 -17.54
N GLU A 318 -40.24 20.63 -17.87
CA GLU A 318 -40.04 20.16 -19.25
C GLU A 318 -40.98 18.98 -19.51
N GLY A 319 -42.18 19.26 -20.02
CA GLY A 319 -43.22 18.26 -20.25
C GLY A 319 -43.82 17.67 -18.97
N ILE A 320 -44.71 16.69 -19.13
CA ILE A 320 -45.41 16.02 -18.03
C ILE A 320 -45.32 14.50 -18.17
N GLU A 321 -45.24 13.81 -17.03
CA GLU A 321 -45.32 12.34 -16.98
C GLU A 321 -46.67 11.87 -16.42
N GLU A 322 -47.21 10.77 -16.96
CA GLU A 322 -48.43 10.15 -16.43
C GLU A 322 -48.21 9.70 -14.98
N GLY A 323 -48.96 10.28 -14.05
CA GLY A 323 -48.72 10.07 -12.63
C GLY A 323 -48.89 11.33 -11.79
N ALA A 324 -48.39 11.24 -10.57
CA ALA A 324 -48.26 12.37 -9.66
C ALA A 324 -46.79 12.73 -9.53
N GLU A 325 -46.34 13.66 -10.35
CA GLU A 325 -44.96 14.07 -10.49
C GLU A 325 -44.60 15.20 -9.53
N PHE A 326 -43.57 15.00 -8.72
CA PHE A 326 -43.00 16.04 -7.87
C PHE A 326 -41.70 16.56 -8.46
N PHE A 327 -41.51 17.88 -8.41
CA PHE A 327 -40.24 18.50 -8.76
C PHE A 327 -39.90 19.63 -7.79
N ALA A 328 -38.60 19.84 -7.55
CA ALA A 328 -38.13 20.91 -6.70
C ALA A 328 -36.63 21.18 -6.92
N SER A 329 -36.17 22.35 -6.50
CA SER A 329 -34.76 22.58 -6.23
C SER A 329 -34.44 22.09 -4.81
N ILE A 330 -33.42 21.24 -4.65
CA ILE A 330 -32.93 20.80 -3.35
C ILE A 330 -31.60 21.48 -3.02
N THR A 331 -31.38 21.82 -1.75
CA THR A 331 -30.10 22.35 -1.25
C THR A 331 -29.07 21.23 -1.07
N LEU A 332 -27.91 21.32 -1.71
CA LEU A 332 -26.82 20.35 -1.67
C LEU A 332 -25.82 20.65 -0.55
N SER A 333 -26.26 20.59 0.70
CA SER A 333 -25.42 20.92 1.86
C SER A 333 -25.56 19.93 3.01
N GLY A 334 -24.44 19.65 3.69
CA GLY A 334 -24.38 18.74 4.84
C GLY A 334 -24.57 17.25 4.48
N GLY A 335 -23.95 16.37 5.27
CA GLY A 335 -24.03 14.91 5.09
C GLY A 335 -23.77 14.48 3.64
N ALA A 336 -24.53 13.48 3.17
CA ALA A 336 -24.43 12.94 1.81
C ALA A 336 -24.72 13.98 0.70
N LEU A 337 -25.62 14.95 0.93
CA LEU A 337 -25.95 15.98 -0.07
C LEU A 337 -24.83 17.00 -0.26
N GLY A 338 -24.04 17.28 0.78
CA GLY A 338 -22.84 18.11 0.64
C GLY A 338 -21.77 17.47 -0.26
N VAL A 339 -21.71 16.14 -0.30
CA VAL A 339 -20.82 15.39 -1.22
C VAL A 339 -21.24 15.61 -2.66
N VAL A 340 -22.54 15.47 -2.93
CA VAL A 340 -23.13 15.68 -4.24
C VAL A 340 -22.91 17.13 -4.70
N GLY A 341 -23.08 18.11 -3.81
CA GLY A 341 -22.82 19.53 -4.12
C GLY A 341 -21.39 19.82 -4.56
N LYS A 342 -20.39 19.16 -3.94
CA LYS A 342 -18.99 19.27 -4.36
C LYS A 342 -18.74 18.63 -5.74
N ILE A 343 -19.42 17.53 -6.07
CA ILE A 343 -19.28 16.84 -7.36
C ILE A 343 -19.96 17.61 -8.48
N PHE A 344 -21.19 18.06 -8.24
CA PHE A 344 -21.97 18.85 -9.19
C PHE A 344 -21.39 20.27 -9.34
N GLN A 345 -20.51 20.69 -8.42
CA GLN A 345 -19.97 22.04 -8.31
C GLN A 345 -21.10 23.09 -8.20
N ALA A 346 -22.16 22.74 -7.47
CA ALA A 346 -23.38 23.51 -7.33
C ALA A 346 -23.91 23.45 -5.89
N ASP A 347 -24.53 24.53 -5.43
CA ASP A 347 -25.16 24.60 -4.11
C ASP A 347 -26.57 23.97 -4.11
N THR A 348 -27.15 23.74 -5.28
CA THR A 348 -28.51 23.22 -5.46
C THR A 348 -28.59 22.29 -6.67
N ALA A 349 -29.44 21.27 -6.60
CA ALA A 349 -29.82 20.45 -7.77
C ALA A 349 -31.33 20.54 -8.02
N TYR A 350 -31.74 20.36 -9.28
CA TYR A 350 -33.15 20.24 -9.64
C TYR A 350 -33.55 18.76 -9.66
N VAL A 351 -34.40 18.36 -8.72
CA VAL A 351 -34.90 16.99 -8.59
C VAL A 351 -36.32 16.86 -9.15
N ARG A 352 -36.60 15.74 -9.80
CA ARG A 352 -37.88 15.39 -10.41
C ARG A 352 -38.17 13.90 -10.24
N GLY A 353 -39.43 13.52 -10.06
CA GLY A 353 -39.84 12.11 -10.10
C GLY A 353 -41.33 11.88 -9.83
N VAL A 354 -41.86 10.80 -10.41
CA VAL A 354 -43.24 10.35 -10.19
C VAL A 354 -43.37 9.68 -8.83
N ILE A 355 -44.29 10.18 -8.00
CA ILE A 355 -44.68 9.58 -6.72
C ILE A 355 -45.28 8.21 -7.01
N ALA A 356 -44.62 7.17 -6.52
CA ALA A 356 -45.04 5.80 -6.74
C ALA A 356 -46.40 5.52 -6.08
N THR A 357 -47.15 4.56 -6.63
CA THR A 357 -48.43 4.12 -6.04
C THR A 357 -48.31 3.66 -4.59
N ASP A 358 -47.13 3.14 -4.23
CA ASP A 358 -46.66 2.97 -2.85
C ASP A 358 -45.65 4.10 -2.58
N PRO A 359 -46.03 5.16 -1.85
CA PRO A 359 -45.19 6.34 -1.69
C PRO A 359 -43.81 6.04 -1.09
N SER A 360 -43.66 4.96 -0.32
CA SER A 360 -42.36 4.53 0.25
C SER A 360 -41.34 4.06 -0.80
N LYS A 361 -41.77 3.89 -2.06
CA LYS A 361 -40.90 3.54 -3.20
C LYS A 361 -40.63 4.72 -4.12
N THR A 362 -40.99 5.93 -3.71
CA THR A 362 -40.76 7.13 -4.51
C THR A 362 -39.26 7.39 -4.60
N GLU A 363 -38.81 7.65 -5.83
CA GLU A 363 -37.44 8.06 -6.14
C GLU A 363 -37.49 9.43 -6.81
N LEU A 364 -36.67 10.37 -6.35
CA LEU A 364 -36.48 11.68 -6.99
C LEU A 364 -35.08 11.71 -7.60
N THR A 365 -34.99 12.14 -8.85
CA THR A 365 -33.73 12.14 -9.59
C THR A 365 -33.32 13.55 -9.98
N ALA A 366 -32.04 13.84 -9.89
CA ALA A 366 -31.43 15.03 -10.48
C ALA A 366 -30.26 14.57 -11.34
N SER A 367 -30.15 15.07 -12.56
CA SER A 367 -29.04 14.70 -13.46
C SER A 367 -28.34 15.97 -13.92
N GLU A 368 -27.01 15.91 -13.99
CA GLU A 368 -26.20 16.99 -14.55
C GLU A 368 -25.86 16.69 -16.00
N SER A 369 -25.90 17.71 -16.86
CA SER A 369 -25.54 17.57 -18.25
C SER A 369 -24.04 17.80 -18.45
N GLY A 370 -23.36 16.84 -19.09
CA GLY A 370 -21.96 16.95 -19.50
C GLY A 370 -20.99 16.20 -18.59
N ASP A 371 -19.72 16.20 -19.00
CA ASP A 371 -18.65 15.53 -18.26
C ASP A 371 -18.13 16.44 -17.14
N LEU A 372 -18.09 15.90 -15.91
CA LEU A 372 -17.55 16.55 -14.73
C LEU A 372 -16.10 16.09 -14.52
N GLU A 373 -15.13 16.95 -14.86
CA GLU A 373 -13.71 16.66 -14.60
C GLU A 373 -13.42 16.77 -13.10
N ILE A 374 -13.01 15.66 -12.50
CA ILE A 374 -12.77 15.55 -11.05
C ILE A 374 -11.28 15.70 -10.73
N VAL A 375 -10.43 15.07 -11.54
CA VAL A 375 -8.98 15.29 -11.58
C VAL A 375 -8.51 15.25 -13.04
N PRO A 376 -7.34 15.83 -13.38
CA PRO A 376 -6.85 15.81 -14.75
C PRO A 376 -6.84 14.39 -15.36
N GLY A 377 -7.67 14.17 -16.38
CA GLY A 377 -7.79 12.88 -17.08
C GLY A 377 -8.80 11.88 -16.50
N VAL A 378 -9.54 12.24 -15.44
CA VAL A 378 -10.68 11.47 -14.93
C VAL A 378 -11.90 12.38 -14.89
N ALA A 379 -12.84 12.12 -15.80
CA ALA A 379 -14.13 12.79 -15.84
C ALA A 379 -15.25 11.80 -15.51
N LEU A 380 -16.25 12.28 -14.78
CA LEU A 380 -17.51 11.57 -14.56
C LEU A 380 -18.51 11.98 -15.64
N SER A 381 -19.16 10.99 -16.23
CA SER A 381 -20.24 11.13 -17.21
C SER A 381 -21.51 10.50 -16.64
N ASP A 382 -22.67 10.83 -17.22
CA ASP A 382 -23.98 10.30 -16.82
C ASP A 382 -24.23 10.42 -15.30
N VAL A 383 -23.90 11.58 -14.73
CA VAL A 383 -23.97 11.80 -13.29
C VAL A 383 -25.40 12.10 -12.86
N SER A 384 -25.97 11.19 -12.09
CA SER A 384 -27.33 11.29 -11.56
C SER A 384 -27.37 11.08 -10.05
N LEU A 385 -28.00 12.01 -9.35
CA LEU A 385 -28.43 11.90 -7.96
C LEU A 385 -29.80 11.19 -7.92
N ILE A 386 -29.93 10.17 -7.10
CA ILE A 386 -31.18 9.45 -6.83
C ILE A 386 -31.46 9.52 -5.32
N LEU A 387 -32.59 10.14 -4.96
CA LEU A 387 -33.10 10.22 -3.60
C LEU A 387 -34.21 9.20 -3.41
N LYS A 388 -34.04 8.23 -2.52
CA LYS A 388 -35.06 7.22 -2.24
C LYS A 388 -35.73 7.48 -0.89
N ALA A 389 -37.03 7.23 -0.83
CA ALA A 389 -37.83 7.32 0.39
C ALA A 389 -37.39 6.28 1.43
N ALA A 390 -36.44 6.64 2.29
CA ALA A 390 -35.97 5.88 3.45
C ALA A 390 -35.90 6.80 4.68
N GLU A 391 -35.82 6.26 5.90
CA GLU A 391 -35.67 7.06 7.13
C GLU A 391 -34.28 6.83 7.77
N PRO A 392 -33.31 7.76 7.61
CA PRO A 392 -33.33 8.98 6.79
C PRO A 392 -33.25 8.70 5.26
N PRO A 393 -33.53 9.69 4.38
CA PRO A 393 -33.51 9.49 2.93
C PRO A 393 -32.20 8.90 2.44
N SER A 394 -32.28 7.90 1.57
CA SER A 394 -31.10 7.34 0.92
C SER A 394 -30.69 8.26 -0.23
N VAL A 395 -29.41 8.64 -0.24
CA VAL A 395 -28.79 9.44 -1.30
C VAL A 395 -27.90 8.50 -2.09
N THR A 396 -28.22 8.26 -3.36
CA THR A 396 -27.42 7.43 -4.26
C THR A 396 -26.89 8.29 -5.39
N LEU A 397 -25.63 8.12 -5.72
CA LEU A 397 -25.01 8.72 -6.89
C LEU A 397 -24.75 7.62 -7.91
N GLN A 398 -25.27 7.80 -9.11
CA GLN A 398 -24.94 7.02 -10.28
C GLN A 398 -24.00 7.86 -11.14
N ALA A 399 -22.89 7.28 -11.58
CA ALA A 399 -21.96 7.92 -12.49
C ALA A 399 -21.19 6.85 -13.27
N SER A 400 -20.70 7.24 -14.44
CA SER A 400 -19.74 6.46 -15.21
C SER A 400 -18.46 7.26 -15.41
N SER A 401 -17.35 6.58 -15.69
CA SER A 401 -16.10 7.22 -16.10
C SER A 401 -15.42 6.37 -17.14
N VAL A 402 -14.83 7.00 -18.15
CA VAL A 402 -14.04 6.32 -19.18
C VAL A 402 -12.60 6.81 -19.13
N ILE A 403 -11.69 5.94 -18.72
CA ILE A 403 -10.26 6.24 -18.68
C ILE A 403 -9.59 5.56 -19.87
N THR A 404 -8.89 6.33 -20.71
CA THR A 404 -8.18 5.78 -21.87
C THR A 404 -6.69 5.58 -21.57
N ILE A 405 -6.20 4.34 -21.63
CA ILE A 405 -4.80 4.00 -21.41
C ILE A 405 -4.24 3.33 -22.66
N GLN A 406 -3.21 3.94 -23.30
CA GLN A 406 -2.57 3.41 -24.52
C GLN A 406 -3.54 3.12 -25.68
N GLY A 407 -4.71 3.76 -25.71
CA GLY A 407 -5.75 3.56 -26.71
C GLY A 407 -6.86 2.58 -26.32
N ASP A 408 -6.72 1.86 -25.20
CA ASP A 408 -7.80 1.05 -24.62
C ASP A 408 -8.70 1.93 -23.75
N ALA A 409 -10.01 1.87 -23.97
CA ALA A 409 -11.00 2.58 -23.17
C ALA A 409 -11.51 1.68 -22.03
N LEU A 410 -11.25 2.10 -20.78
CA LEU A 410 -11.66 1.41 -19.57
C LEU A 410 -12.87 2.11 -18.98
N THR A 411 -14.01 1.42 -18.98
CA THR A 411 -15.27 1.96 -18.45
C THR A 411 -15.47 1.54 -17.01
N PHE A 412 -15.63 2.52 -16.13
CA PHE A 412 -15.95 2.39 -14.72
C PHE A 412 -17.40 2.84 -14.51
N SER A 413 -18.23 2.05 -13.85
CA SER A 413 -19.63 2.41 -13.59
C SER A 413 -20.20 1.58 -12.46
N GLU A 414 -20.74 2.22 -11.43
CA GLU A 414 -21.47 1.54 -10.36
C GLU A 414 -22.41 2.53 -9.65
N ASP A 415 -23.54 2.02 -9.16
CA ASP A 415 -24.46 2.79 -8.34
C ASP A 415 -23.93 2.83 -6.90
N THR A 416 -23.50 3.99 -6.42
CA THR A 416 -22.99 4.14 -5.05
C THR A 416 -23.99 4.85 -4.15
N THR A 417 -24.49 4.17 -3.13
CA THR A 417 -25.25 4.81 -2.06
C THR A 417 -24.29 5.54 -1.12
N ILE A 418 -24.44 6.86 -1.02
CA ILE A 418 -23.65 7.72 -0.13
C ILE A 418 -24.28 7.67 1.26
N SER A 419 -23.49 7.29 2.25
CA SER A 419 -23.90 7.27 3.65
C SER A 419 -23.59 8.61 4.31
N PRO A 420 -24.36 9.07 5.31
CA PRO A 420 -23.98 10.21 6.14
C PRO A 420 -22.63 10.02 6.86
N ASP A 421 -22.25 8.76 7.11
CA ASP A 421 -21.05 8.37 7.84
C ASP A 421 -19.87 7.98 6.92
N ASP A 422 -20.11 7.83 5.61
CA ASP A 422 -19.12 7.41 4.61
C ASP A 422 -19.32 8.22 3.32
N VAL A 423 -18.37 9.11 3.08
CA VAL A 423 -18.38 10.14 2.04
C VAL A 423 -17.46 9.69 0.89
N SER A 424 -17.69 8.45 0.42
CA SER A 424 -16.93 7.85 -0.66
C SER A 424 -17.82 7.36 -1.80
N ILE A 425 -17.29 7.46 -3.03
CA ILE A 425 -17.90 6.88 -4.25
C ILE A 425 -16.96 5.82 -4.76
N ALA A 426 -17.47 4.65 -5.11
CA ALA A 426 -16.67 3.56 -5.66
C ALA A 426 -17.23 3.18 -7.04
N LEU A 427 -16.41 3.33 -8.09
CA LEU A 427 -16.76 2.88 -9.43
C LEU A 427 -15.93 1.65 -9.79
N ALA A 428 -16.60 0.52 -10.04
CA ALA A 428 -15.93 -0.68 -10.50
C ALA A 428 -15.72 -0.67 -12.03
N LEU A 429 -14.61 -1.27 -12.46
CA LEU A 429 -14.33 -1.56 -13.87
C LEU A 429 -15.35 -2.56 -14.42
N GLY A 430 -16.06 -2.19 -15.48
CA GLY A 430 -17.16 -3.00 -16.02
C GLY A 430 -16.74 -4.31 -16.69
N SER A 431 -15.47 -4.47 -17.07
CA SER A 431 -14.93 -5.72 -17.64
C SER A 431 -13.42 -5.80 -17.46
N PRO A 432 -12.86 -7.01 -17.21
CA PRO A 432 -11.41 -7.18 -17.05
C PRO A 432 -10.61 -6.64 -18.24
N TRP A 433 -9.57 -5.86 -17.97
CA TRP A 433 -8.67 -5.34 -18.99
C TRP A 433 -7.65 -6.42 -19.39
N ARG A 434 -7.85 -7.03 -20.56
CA ARG A 434 -7.04 -8.15 -21.05
C ARG A 434 -5.88 -7.70 -21.93
N ASN A 435 -4.71 -8.29 -21.71
CA ASN A 435 -3.44 -7.99 -22.38
C ASN A 435 -3.06 -6.49 -22.33
N PRO A 436 -3.13 -5.85 -21.14
CA PRO A 436 -2.77 -4.45 -21.00
C PRO A 436 -1.31 -4.24 -21.45
N PHE A 437 -1.02 -3.08 -22.03
CA PHE A 437 0.30 -2.75 -22.58
C PHE A 437 0.80 -3.70 -23.70
N GLY A 438 -0.09 -4.53 -24.27
CA GLY A 438 0.27 -5.54 -25.27
C GLY A 438 0.94 -6.79 -24.69
N ILE A 439 0.92 -6.98 -23.37
CA ILE A 439 1.53 -8.13 -22.69
C ILE A 439 0.54 -9.30 -22.69
N GLY A 440 0.84 -10.34 -23.47
CA GLY A 440 -0.01 -11.51 -23.57
C GLY A 440 -0.13 -12.28 -22.26
N GLY A 441 -1.37 -12.52 -21.79
CA GLY A 441 -1.65 -13.33 -20.59
C GLY A 441 -1.80 -12.53 -19.29
N LEU A 442 -1.49 -11.22 -19.31
CA LEU A 442 -1.77 -10.30 -18.21
C LEU A 442 -3.25 -9.88 -18.27
N THR A 443 -3.97 -9.91 -17.16
CA THR A 443 -5.36 -9.42 -17.06
C THR A 443 -5.50 -8.57 -15.80
N ILE A 444 -6.08 -7.39 -15.90
CA ILE A 444 -6.50 -6.62 -14.72
C ILE A 444 -7.98 -6.90 -14.50
N GLU A 445 -8.33 -7.57 -13.40
CA GLU A 445 -9.68 -8.11 -13.20
C GLU A 445 -10.61 -7.11 -12.52
N THR A 446 -10.37 -6.85 -11.23
CA THR A 446 -11.15 -5.91 -10.43
C THR A 446 -10.36 -4.61 -10.34
N VAL A 447 -10.94 -3.49 -10.78
CA VAL A 447 -10.38 -2.17 -10.46
C VAL A 447 -11.51 -1.32 -9.89
N ILE A 448 -11.28 -0.76 -8.71
CA ILE A 448 -12.17 0.15 -8.03
C ILE A 448 -11.51 1.53 -8.07
N LEU A 449 -12.25 2.50 -8.62
CA LEU A 449 -11.93 3.92 -8.52
C LEU A 449 -12.73 4.50 -7.35
N SER A 450 -12.04 4.86 -6.27
CA SER A 450 -12.66 5.48 -5.10
C SER A 450 -12.49 7.00 -5.12
N ILE A 451 -13.53 7.76 -4.84
CA ILE A 451 -13.49 9.22 -4.66
C ILE A 451 -13.90 9.52 -3.23
N GLU A 452 -13.00 10.10 -2.45
CA GLU A 452 -13.21 10.49 -1.06
C GLU A 452 -13.20 12.02 -0.97
N VAL A 453 -14.11 12.61 -0.17
CA VAL A 453 -14.36 14.07 -0.21
C VAL A 453 -14.07 14.77 1.13
N GLU A 454 -13.88 14.03 2.21
CA GLU A 454 -13.54 14.53 3.55
C GLU A 454 -12.51 13.60 4.22
N PRO A 455 -11.50 14.12 4.95
CA PRO A 455 -11.24 15.53 5.25
C PRO A 455 -10.60 16.32 4.09
N ALA A 456 -10.15 15.63 3.04
CA ALA A 456 -9.60 16.21 1.83
C ALA A 456 -10.14 15.46 0.62
N PHE A 457 -10.11 16.12 -0.55
CA PHE A 457 -10.51 15.49 -1.79
C PHE A 457 -9.42 14.50 -2.23
N ALA A 458 -9.73 13.21 -2.29
CA ALA A 458 -8.78 12.17 -2.64
C ALA A 458 -9.35 11.18 -3.66
N VAL A 459 -8.52 10.76 -4.60
CA VAL A 459 -8.87 9.72 -5.59
C VAL A 459 -7.98 8.51 -5.33
N GLY A 460 -8.62 7.39 -5.00
CA GLY A 460 -7.99 6.09 -4.82
C GLY A 460 -8.24 5.18 -6.02
N ILE A 461 -7.25 4.38 -6.37
CA ILE A 461 -7.37 3.29 -7.34
C ILE A 461 -6.87 2.04 -6.65
N TYR A 462 -7.69 1.00 -6.64
CA TYR A 462 -7.33 -0.31 -6.11
C TYR A 462 -7.68 -1.38 -7.14
N GLY A 463 -6.82 -2.36 -7.35
CA GLY A 463 -7.20 -3.45 -8.22
C GLY A 463 -6.25 -4.63 -8.25
N ASP A 464 -6.75 -5.71 -8.85
CA ASP A 464 -6.10 -7.00 -8.93
C ASP A 464 -5.50 -7.21 -10.33
N ILE A 465 -4.21 -7.50 -10.39
CA ILE A 465 -3.49 -7.83 -11.62
C ILE A 465 -3.20 -9.33 -11.62
N ASP A 466 -3.88 -10.09 -12.49
CA ASP A 466 -3.61 -11.50 -12.76
C ASP A 466 -2.50 -11.64 -13.82
N PHE A 467 -1.40 -12.28 -13.44
CA PHE A 467 -0.25 -12.57 -14.32
C PHE A 467 -0.40 -13.92 -15.05
N GLY A 468 -1.55 -14.58 -14.89
CA GLY A 468 -1.83 -15.93 -15.35
C GLY A 468 -1.26 -17.00 -14.41
N LYS A 469 -1.69 -18.25 -14.61
CA LYS A 469 -1.27 -19.43 -13.81
C LYS A 469 -1.58 -19.33 -12.30
N GLY A 470 -2.50 -18.46 -11.88
CA GLY A 470 -2.91 -18.30 -10.48
C GLY A 470 -2.02 -17.37 -9.67
N VAL A 471 -1.35 -16.41 -10.32
CA VAL A 471 -0.55 -15.36 -9.70
C VAL A 471 -1.33 -14.05 -9.76
N GLU A 472 -1.64 -13.49 -8.61
CA GLU A 472 -2.42 -12.26 -8.49
C GLU A 472 -1.63 -11.23 -7.67
N VAL A 473 -1.46 -10.02 -8.20
CA VAL A 473 -0.87 -8.90 -7.48
C VAL A 473 -1.92 -7.81 -7.33
N LYS A 474 -2.29 -7.54 -6.09
CA LYS A 474 -3.13 -6.39 -5.75
C LYS A 474 -2.27 -5.14 -5.73
N VAL A 475 -2.78 -4.07 -6.32
CA VAL A 475 -2.11 -2.77 -6.36
C VAL A 475 -3.07 -1.69 -5.92
N GLY A 476 -2.57 -0.74 -5.15
CA GLY A 476 -3.33 0.39 -4.66
C GLY A 476 -2.55 1.69 -4.79
N ALA A 477 -3.24 2.77 -5.08
CA ALA A 477 -2.70 4.13 -5.01
C ALA A 477 -3.78 5.10 -4.55
N GLN A 478 -3.42 6.12 -3.78
CA GLN A 478 -4.31 7.25 -3.46
C GLN A 478 -3.57 8.55 -3.77
N PHE A 479 -4.32 9.52 -4.28
CA PHE A 479 -3.86 10.87 -4.61
C PHE A 479 -4.73 11.88 -3.88
N VAL A 480 -4.17 12.62 -2.95
CA VAL A 480 -4.85 13.75 -2.28
C VAL A 480 -4.63 15.02 -3.10
N ASP A 481 -5.70 15.78 -3.31
CA ASP A 481 -5.76 17.01 -4.14
C ASP A 481 -5.25 16.82 -5.58
N GLY A 482 -5.15 15.57 -6.06
CA GLY A 482 -4.79 15.22 -7.43
C GLY A 482 -3.32 15.47 -7.83
N GLU A 483 -2.43 15.87 -6.92
CA GLU A 483 -1.06 16.27 -7.29
C GLU A 483 -0.01 15.18 -7.01
N THR A 484 -0.03 14.58 -5.82
CA THR A 484 1.00 13.61 -5.39
C THR A 484 0.40 12.40 -4.71
N PRO A 485 0.84 11.18 -5.06
CA PRO A 485 0.38 9.99 -4.35
C PRO A 485 0.87 10.02 -2.90
N ASP A 486 -0.05 9.91 -1.96
CA ASP A 486 0.23 9.79 -0.53
C ASP A 486 0.06 8.35 -0.02
N PHE A 487 -0.46 7.46 -0.88
CA PHE A 487 -0.50 6.02 -0.67
C PHE A 487 -0.07 5.26 -1.92
N LEU A 488 0.75 4.23 -1.74
CA LEU A 488 1.03 3.21 -2.75
C LEU A 488 1.12 1.85 -2.06
N GLU A 489 0.52 0.82 -2.65
CA GLU A 489 0.75 -0.57 -2.24
C GLU A 489 0.91 -1.54 -3.41
N ALA A 490 1.58 -2.65 -3.11
CA ALA A 490 1.51 -3.87 -3.88
C ALA A 490 1.53 -5.08 -2.96
N GLU A 491 0.61 -6.02 -3.16
CA GLU A 491 0.51 -7.28 -2.43
C GLU A 491 0.42 -8.45 -3.42
N LEU A 492 1.33 -9.41 -3.31
CA LEU A 492 1.31 -10.64 -4.08
C LEU A 492 0.62 -11.74 -3.26
N ASP A 493 -0.52 -12.20 -3.77
CA ASP A 493 -1.19 -13.39 -3.26
C ASP A 493 -0.64 -14.64 -3.95
N GLY A 494 0.00 -15.51 -3.16
CA GLY A 494 0.57 -16.77 -3.63
C GLY A 494 2.08 -16.75 -3.84
N THR A 495 2.56 -17.49 -4.85
CA THR A 495 3.98 -17.68 -5.13
C THR A 495 4.28 -17.45 -6.60
N VAL A 496 5.25 -16.58 -6.87
CA VAL A 496 5.74 -16.27 -8.22
C VAL A 496 7.14 -16.80 -8.38
N THR A 497 7.35 -17.68 -9.35
CA THR A 497 8.72 -18.09 -9.70
C THR A 497 9.35 -17.10 -10.68
N LEU A 498 10.68 -16.97 -10.67
CA LEU A 498 11.40 -16.19 -11.68
C LEU A 498 11.16 -16.76 -13.10
N THR A 499 10.86 -18.06 -13.20
CA THR A 499 10.44 -18.69 -14.46
C THR A 499 9.13 -18.10 -14.96
N ASP A 500 8.14 -17.92 -14.09
CA ASP A 500 6.85 -17.33 -14.46
C ASP A 500 7.01 -15.89 -14.94
N VAL A 501 7.77 -15.05 -14.22
CA VAL A 501 8.04 -13.67 -14.64
C VAL A 501 8.71 -13.60 -16.00
N ILE A 502 9.74 -14.43 -16.24
CA ILE A 502 10.45 -14.44 -17.53
C ILE A 502 9.52 -14.88 -18.67
N GLU A 503 8.69 -15.90 -18.45
CA GLU A 503 7.75 -16.39 -19.46
C GLU A 503 6.62 -15.40 -19.75
N THR A 504 6.16 -14.62 -18.75
CA THR A 504 5.10 -13.61 -18.93
C THR A 504 5.59 -12.39 -19.71
N PHE A 505 6.76 -11.85 -19.36
CA PHE A 505 7.24 -10.59 -19.95
C PHE A 505 8.17 -10.78 -21.16
N THR A 506 8.62 -12.00 -21.45
CA THR A 506 9.61 -12.26 -22.50
C THR A 506 9.31 -13.53 -23.28
N SER A 507 9.87 -13.67 -24.48
CA SER A 507 9.84 -14.93 -25.25
C SER A 507 11.03 -15.86 -24.92
N ILE A 508 11.76 -15.60 -23.83
CA ILE A 508 12.96 -16.34 -23.46
C ILE A 508 12.52 -17.63 -22.75
N LYS A 509 13.14 -18.77 -23.12
CA LYS A 509 12.97 -20.02 -22.38
C LYS A 509 13.96 -20.04 -21.20
N PRO A 510 13.51 -19.88 -19.94
CA PRO A 510 14.41 -19.81 -18.80
C PRO A 510 15.11 -21.16 -18.54
N PRO A 511 16.36 -21.16 -18.04
CA PRO A 511 17.02 -22.37 -17.55
C PRO A 511 16.22 -23.01 -16.41
N SER A 512 16.13 -24.35 -16.39
CA SER A 512 15.35 -25.08 -15.38
C SER A 512 15.81 -24.85 -13.93
N ALA A 513 17.03 -24.37 -13.72
CA ALA A 513 17.53 -24.03 -12.39
C ALA A 513 16.77 -22.83 -11.76
N LEU A 514 16.23 -21.93 -12.59
CA LEU A 514 15.52 -20.73 -12.13
C LEU A 514 14.11 -21.02 -11.59
N SER A 515 13.58 -22.23 -11.76
CA SER A 515 12.30 -22.63 -11.15
C SER A 515 12.40 -22.80 -9.63
N SER A 516 13.61 -22.85 -9.09
CA SER A 516 13.88 -22.86 -7.65
C SER A 516 13.99 -21.47 -7.03
N VAL A 517 13.82 -20.42 -7.85
CA VAL A 517 13.82 -19.02 -7.41
C VAL A 517 12.39 -18.51 -7.42
N SER A 518 11.84 -18.17 -6.26
CA SER A 518 10.46 -17.68 -6.11
C SER A 518 10.32 -16.62 -5.04
N ILE A 519 9.27 -15.81 -5.17
CA ILE A 519 8.83 -14.81 -4.20
C ILE A 519 7.41 -15.18 -3.77
N SER A 520 7.12 -15.11 -2.47
CA SER A 520 5.78 -15.35 -1.91
C SER A 520 5.52 -14.47 -0.70
N ASN A 521 4.25 -14.32 -0.31
CA ASN A 521 3.82 -13.49 0.81
C ASN A 521 4.43 -12.08 0.74
N PHE A 522 4.47 -11.51 -0.46
CA PHE A 522 5.10 -10.22 -0.67
C PHE A 522 4.06 -9.12 -0.49
N LYS A 523 4.31 -8.18 0.43
CA LYS A 523 3.48 -6.99 0.61
C LYS A 523 4.38 -5.79 0.84
N ILE A 524 4.16 -4.72 0.10
CA ILE A 524 4.85 -3.45 0.28
C ILE A 524 3.83 -2.33 0.26
N TYR A 525 3.90 -1.42 1.22
CA TYR A 525 3.11 -0.20 1.16
C TYR A 525 3.87 0.99 1.73
N VAL A 526 3.50 2.18 1.26
CA VAL A 526 3.89 3.47 1.83
C VAL A 526 2.64 4.32 2.00
N VAL A 527 2.51 4.92 3.18
CA VAL A 527 1.41 5.81 3.56
C VAL A 527 2.03 7.07 4.17
N ALA A 528 1.92 8.20 3.47
CA ALA A 528 2.39 9.49 3.93
C ALA A 528 1.38 10.20 4.84
N ASN A 529 0.10 9.87 4.74
CA ASN A 529 -0.96 10.45 5.57
C ASN A 529 -0.80 10.01 7.04
N PRO A 530 -0.62 10.94 8.01
CA PRO A 530 -0.41 10.60 9.42
C PRO A 530 -1.61 9.94 10.10
N LEU A 531 -2.81 9.99 9.49
CA LEU A 531 -4.01 9.30 9.98
C LEU A 531 -4.16 7.88 9.42
N GLY A 532 -3.30 7.47 8.49
CA GLY A 532 -3.48 6.25 7.70
C GLY A 532 -4.38 6.48 6.49
N VAL A 533 -4.59 5.44 5.71
CA VAL A 533 -5.45 5.43 4.51
C VAL A 533 -6.41 4.26 4.59
N THR A 534 -7.67 4.49 4.22
CA THR A 534 -8.68 3.42 4.10
C THR A 534 -9.26 3.44 2.69
N ILE A 535 -9.18 2.32 1.97
CA ILE A 535 -9.78 2.16 0.64
C ILE A 535 -10.72 0.97 0.70
N GLY A 536 -12.02 1.20 0.51
CA GLY A 536 -13.05 0.19 0.75
C GLY A 536 -13.01 -0.30 2.20
N THR A 537 -12.76 -1.60 2.42
CA THR A 537 -12.64 -2.20 3.76
C THR A 537 -11.19 -2.38 4.24
N LEU A 538 -10.21 -1.93 3.46
CA LEU A 538 -8.79 -2.10 3.74
C LEU A 538 -8.23 -0.86 4.42
N THR A 539 -7.58 -1.02 5.58
CA THR A 539 -6.98 0.09 6.33
C THR A 539 -5.47 -0.10 6.45
N PHE A 540 -4.73 0.96 6.11
CA PHE A 540 -3.27 1.02 6.09
C PHE A 540 -2.76 2.07 7.09
N PRO A 541 -1.98 1.67 8.11
CA PRO A 541 -1.35 2.61 9.03
C PRO A 541 -0.30 3.52 8.36
N PRO A 542 -0.03 4.72 8.91
CA PRO A 542 1.02 5.60 8.43
C PRO A 542 2.41 4.94 8.45
N GLY A 543 3.23 5.25 7.46
CA GLY A 543 4.63 4.83 7.37
C GLY A 543 4.96 3.97 6.17
N PHE A 544 5.98 3.11 6.30
CA PHE A 544 6.42 2.18 5.27
C PHE A 544 6.41 0.77 5.84
N SER A 545 5.82 -0.18 5.12
CA SER A 545 5.92 -1.60 5.47
C SER A 545 6.35 -2.41 4.25
N PHE A 546 7.15 -3.44 4.53
CA PHE A 546 7.62 -4.41 3.57
C PHE A 546 7.65 -5.78 4.25
N HIS A 547 7.02 -6.76 3.63
CA HIS A 547 7.10 -8.16 4.03
C HIS A 547 7.33 -9.00 2.78
N GLY A 548 8.15 -10.05 2.89
CA GLY A 548 8.35 -10.96 1.77
C GLY A 548 9.18 -12.18 2.11
N THR A 549 8.89 -13.28 1.43
CA THR A 549 9.69 -14.49 1.44
C THR A 549 10.27 -14.72 0.04
N ILE A 550 11.57 -15.02 -0.02
CA ILE A 550 12.29 -15.37 -1.23
C ILE A 550 12.88 -16.77 -1.04
N ASP A 551 12.52 -17.68 -1.93
CA ASP A 551 13.21 -18.95 -2.10
C ASP A 551 14.22 -18.84 -3.25
N PHE A 552 15.42 -19.35 -3.07
CA PHE A 552 16.41 -19.48 -4.14
C PHE A 552 17.35 -20.66 -3.87
N PHE A 553 17.49 -21.57 -4.83
CA PHE A 553 18.43 -22.69 -4.75
C PHE A 553 18.33 -23.54 -3.45
N GLY A 554 17.12 -23.71 -2.90
CA GLY A 554 16.87 -24.48 -1.68
C GLY A 554 17.05 -23.69 -0.38
N PHE A 555 17.26 -22.38 -0.46
CA PHE A 555 17.30 -21.46 0.67
C PHE A 555 16.02 -20.62 0.70
N THR A 556 15.39 -20.54 1.87
CA THR A 556 14.30 -19.58 2.11
C THR A 556 14.83 -18.44 2.95
N VAL A 557 14.60 -17.21 2.51
CA VAL A 557 14.86 -15.96 3.23
C VAL A 557 13.52 -15.24 3.42
N THR A 558 13.19 -14.89 4.66
CA THR A 558 12.03 -14.06 4.97
C THR A 558 12.51 -12.76 5.57
N ALA A 559 11.95 -11.64 5.13
CA ALA A 559 12.24 -10.32 5.67
C ALA A 559 10.93 -9.57 5.94
N SER A 560 10.93 -8.78 7.02
CA SER A 560 9.85 -7.88 7.40
C SER A 560 10.47 -6.57 7.86
N VAL A 561 9.96 -5.45 7.39
CA VAL A 561 10.38 -4.10 7.76
C VAL A 561 9.12 -3.27 7.94
N ASP A 562 8.99 -2.63 9.09
CA ASP A 562 7.91 -1.72 9.44
C ASP A 562 8.52 -0.45 9.99
N VAL A 563 8.22 0.68 9.36
CA VAL A 563 8.73 2.00 9.70
C VAL A 563 7.54 2.91 9.95
N SER A 564 7.46 3.46 11.16
CA SER A 564 6.51 4.52 11.52
C SER A 564 7.26 5.79 11.88
N GLU A 565 6.54 6.87 12.23
CA GLU A 565 7.16 8.12 12.68
C GLU A 565 8.08 7.96 13.90
N THR A 566 7.86 6.93 14.72
CA THR A 566 8.53 6.79 16.03
C THR A 566 9.30 5.49 16.20
N ARG A 567 9.18 4.54 15.27
CA ARG A 567 9.77 3.21 15.39
C ARG A 567 10.17 2.66 14.02
N LEU A 568 11.36 2.09 13.95
CA LEU A 568 11.77 1.19 12.89
C LEU A 568 11.89 -0.21 13.51
N SER A 569 11.12 -1.14 12.97
CA SER A 569 11.13 -2.56 13.32
C SER A 569 11.51 -3.34 12.06
N ALA A 570 12.59 -4.08 12.08
CA ALA A 570 12.94 -4.99 10.98
C ALA A 570 13.28 -6.35 11.54
N SER A 571 12.96 -7.41 10.81
CA SER A 571 13.42 -8.75 11.13
C SER A 571 13.69 -9.50 9.85
N GLY A 572 14.63 -10.44 9.91
CA GLY A 572 14.86 -11.35 8.82
C GLY A 572 15.36 -12.68 9.32
N THR A 573 14.94 -13.74 8.63
CA THR A 573 15.35 -15.11 8.91
C THR A 573 15.81 -15.76 7.62
N MET A 574 16.74 -16.70 7.74
CA MET A 574 17.18 -17.54 6.64
C MET A 574 17.09 -19.00 7.07
N SER A 575 16.88 -19.90 6.13
CA SER A 575 17.01 -21.34 6.37
C SER A 575 18.44 -21.72 6.73
N LYS A 576 18.62 -22.74 7.59
CA LYS A 576 19.94 -23.27 7.94
C LYS A 576 20.65 -23.75 6.68
N LEU A 577 21.85 -23.24 6.44
CA LEU A 577 22.71 -23.68 5.34
C LEU A 577 23.73 -24.67 5.89
N ASP A 578 23.79 -25.88 5.34
CA ASP A 578 24.73 -26.93 5.71
C ASP A 578 25.36 -27.55 4.46
N LEU A 579 26.62 -27.21 4.21
CA LEU A 579 27.40 -27.76 3.09
C LEU A 579 28.23 -28.97 3.55
N GLY A 580 27.54 -30.07 3.87
CA GLY A 580 28.17 -31.34 4.23
C GLY A 580 29.02 -31.26 5.49
N GLY A 581 28.63 -30.43 6.46
CA GLY A 581 29.34 -30.21 7.73
C GLY A 581 30.63 -29.39 7.64
N ILE A 582 31.05 -28.99 6.43
CA ILE A 582 32.26 -28.17 6.23
C ILE A 582 31.97 -26.70 6.58
N PHE A 583 30.80 -26.22 6.15
CA PHE A 583 30.29 -24.89 6.47
C PHE A 583 28.82 -25.03 6.87
N VAL A 584 28.51 -24.66 8.12
CA VAL A 584 27.14 -24.58 8.61
C VAL A 584 26.86 -23.14 9.04
N LEU A 585 25.80 -22.56 8.51
CA LEU A 585 25.31 -21.25 8.90
C LEU A 585 23.93 -21.43 9.55
N SER A 586 23.85 -21.13 10.84
CA SER A 586 22.68 -21.36 11.69
C SER A 586 22.41 -20.17 12.61
N ASP A 587 21.36 -20.23 13.42
CA ASP A 587 21.15 -19.39 14.60
C ASP A 587 22.20 -19.70 15.69
N ALA A 588 22.24 -18.90 16.76
CA ALA A 588 23.15 -19.10 17.89
C ALA A 588 23.02 -20.51 18.52
N SER A 589 21.83 -21.12 18.46
CA SER A 589 21.57 -22.46 19.00
C SER A 589 22.12 -23.59 18.12
N GLY A 590 22.28 -23.36 16.81
CA GLY A 590 22.66 -24.39 15.83
C GLY A 590 21.48 -25.18 15.25
N ALA A 591 20.27 -24.94 15.73
CA ALA A 591 19.07 -25.68 15.38
C ALA A 591 18.35 -25.09 14.15
N HIS A 592 18.33 -23.77 14.02
CA HIS A 592 17.64 -23.04 12.96
C HIS A 592 18.64 -22.30 12.07
N GLY A 593 18.18 -21.67 10.99
CA GLY A 593 19.07 -20.77 10.24
C GLY A 593 19.20 -19.40 10.92
N PRO A 594 20.09 -18.52 10.45
CA PRO A 594 20.33 -17.23 11.07
C PRO A 594 19.09 -16.35 11.12
N ASP A 595 19.05 -15.49 12.14
CA ASP A 595 18.04 -14.46 12.29
C ASP A 595 18.67 -13.11 12.70
N PHE A 596 18.02 -12.02 12.32
CA PHE A 596 18.30 -10.70 12.85
C PHE A 596 17.01 -9.97 13.17
N SER A 597 17.08 -9.04 14.11
CA SER A 597 16.03 -8.07 14.38
C SER A 597 16.62 -6.68 14.65
N ILE A 598 15.93 -5.65 14.20
CA ILE A 598 16.19 -4.26 14.52
C ILE A 598 14.92 -3.72 15.16
N ASP A 599 15.03 -3.09 16.32
CA ASP A 599 13.92 -2.39 16.95
C ASP A 599 14.43 -1.12 17.61
N THR A 600 14.02 0.03 17.09
CA THR A 600 14.43 1.33 17.63
C THR A 600 13.54 1.81 18.78
N SER A 601 12.64 0.96 19.32
CA SER A 601 11.79 1.34 20.45
C SER A 601 12.64 1.65 21.70
N PRO A 602 12.26 2.65 22.51
CA PRO A 602 13.03 3.09 23.68
C PRO A 602 12.90 2.15 24.90
N GLU A 603 12.71 0.84 24.71
CA GLU A 603 12.72 -0.10 25.83
C GLU A 603 14.11 -0.19 26.47
N ALA A 604 14.16 0.03 27.79
CA ALA A 604 15.38 0.10 28.56
C ALA A 604 16.12 -1.26 28.55
N GLY A 605 17.15 -1.37 27.70
CA GLY A 605 18.12 -2.48 27.73
C GLY A 605 18.04 -3.47 26.56
N ALA A 606 17.13 -3.30 25.61
CA ALA A 606 17.14 -4.10 24.37
C ALA A 606 18.18 -3.53 23.37
N PRO A 607 18.98 -4.38 22.71
CA PRO A 607 19.87 -3.90 21.65
C PRO A 607 19.05 -3.47 20.43
N VAL A 608 19.35 -2.28 19.90
CA VAL A 608 18.68 -1.73 18.69
C VAL A 608 18.82 -2.65 17.49
N LEU A 609 19.88 -3.46 17.45
CA LEU A 609 20.15 -4.51 16.47
C LEU A 609 20.54 -5.79 17.23
N ALA A 610 19.76 -6.86 17.08
CA ALA A 610 20.09 -8.19 17.53
C ALA A 610 20.38 -9.08 16.30
N ILE A 611 21.47 -9.82 16.35
CA ILE A 611 21.82 -10.81 15.31
C ILE A 611 22.08 -12.12 16.05
N SER A 612 21.36 -13.17 15.65
CA SER A 612 21.59 -14.54 16.10
C SER A 612 22.08 -15.33 14.89
N ALA A 613 23.40 -15.47 14.83
CA ALA A 613 24.07 -16.23 13.80
C ALA A 613 25.22 -17.03 14.40
N LYS A 614 25.40 -18.24 13.91
CA LYS A 614 26.49 -19.14 14.21
C LYS A 614 27.01 -19.68 12.89
N ALA A 615 28.25 -19.34 12.59
CA ALA A 615 28.98 -19.94 11.49
C ALA A 615 29.88 -21.02 12.07
N VAL A 616 29.64 -22.28 11.67
CA VAL A 616 30.55 -23.40 11.92
C VAL A 616 31.40 -23.57 10.68
N PHE A 617 32.70 -23.46 10.85
CA PHE A 617 33.67 -23.67 9.78
C PHE A 617 34.68 -24.72 10.23
N MET A 618 34.74 -25.84 9.50
CA MET A 618 35.68 -26.94 9.77
C MET A 618 35.61 -27.50 11.21
N GLY A 619 34.42 -27.56 11.81
CA GLY A 619 34.17 -28.13 13.14
C GLY A 619 34.31 -27.17 14.32
N LEU A 620 34.78 -25.93 14.11
CA LEU A 620 34.81 -24.91 15.15
C LEU A 620 33.45 -24.26 15.32
N SER A 621 33.03 -24.04 16.57
CA SER A 621 31.77 -23.37 16.86
C SER A 621 31.99 -22.19 17.81
N GLU A 622 31.89 -20.96 17.30
CA GLU A 622 31.75 -19.77 18.11
C GLU A 622 30.37 -19.13 17.90
N SER A 623 29.82 -18.56 18.99
CA SER A 623 28.70 -17.64 18.91
C SER A 623 29.22 -16.35 18.26
N VAL A 624 28.78 -16.05 17.04
CA VAL A 624 29.32 -14.90 16.31
C VAL A 624 28.56 -13.65 16.72
N SER A 625 29.19 -12.76 17.49
CA SER A 625 28.82 -11.33 17.51
C SER A 625 29.72 -10.63 16.48
N GLY A 626 29.25 -10.52 15.23
CA GLY A 626 30.00 -9.91 14.14
C GLY A 626 29.56 -8.47 13.88
N GLU A 627 30.50 -7.62 13.48
CA GLU A 627 30.22 -6.27 12.95
C GLU A 627 30.14 -6.33 11.42
N VAL A 628 29.14 -5.69 10.83
CA VAL A 628 29.03 -5.50 9.38
C VAL A 628 29.89 -4.29 8.99
N THR A 629 30.81 -4.47 8.05
CA THR A 629 31.71 -3.41 7.55
C THR A 629 31.54 -3.23 6.04
N ASP A 630 32.06 -2.13 5.48
CA ASP A 630 32.06 -1.88 4.02
C ASP A 630 32.73 -3.00 3.20
N ASP A 631 33.60 -3.80 3.83
CA ASP A 631 34.40 -4.87 3.20
C ASP A 631 33.83 -6.29 3.41
N GLY A 632 32.69 -6.43 4.11
CA GLY A 632 32.00 -7.71 4.33
C GLY A 632 31.74 -8.06 5.81
N PHE A 633 31.55 -9.35 6.09
CA PHE A 633 31.27 -9.87 7.43
C PHE A 633 32.55 -10.29 8.15
N PHE A 634 32.83 -9.67 9.31
CA PHE A 634 34.00 -9.96 10.13
C PHE A 634 33.62 -10.76 11.39
N PHE A 635 34.41 -11.78 11.72
CA PHE A 635 34.29 -12.51 12.99
C PHE A 635 35.65 -12.98 13.51
N GLU A 636 35.75 -13.16 14.82
CA GLU A 636 36.96 -13.66 15.49
C GLU A 636 36.77 -15.13 15.91
N LEU A 637 37.83 -15.93 15.86
CA LEU A 637 37.85 -17.33 16.30
C LEU A 637 38.95 -17.52 17.35
N LYS A 638 38.59 -17.95 18.57
CA LYS A 638 39.53 -18.24 19.68
C LYS A 638 39.34 -19.67 20.20
N GLU A 639 40.32 -20.54 19.99
CA GLU A 639 40.24 -21.93 20.45
C GLU A 639 41.58 -22.49 20.91
N SER A 640 41.56 -23.51 21.77
CA SER A 640 42.74 -24.27 22.18
C SER A 640 42.52 -25.77 21.96
N LEU A 641 43.34 -26.37 21.09
CA LEU A 641 43.27 -27.78 20.69
C LEU A 641 44.45 -28.55 21.27
N HIS A 642 44.23 -29.79 21.66
CA HIS A 642 45.26 -30.69 22.19
C HIS A 642 45.37 -31.95 21.32
N ALA A 643 46.57 -32.28 20.87
CA ALA A 643 46.87 -33.50 20.14
C ALA A 643 47.93 -34.31 20.89
N ALA A 644 47.55 -35.53 21.31
CA ALA A 644 48.49 -36.53 21.81
C ALA A 644 49.11 -37.26 20.60
N LEU A 645 50.43 -37.20 20.47
CA LEU A 645 51.17 -37.84 19.38
C LEU A 645 51.66 -39.24 19.79
N SER A 646 52.06 -39.38 21.05
CA SER A 646 52.43 -40.65 21.69
C SER A 646 52.07 -40.61 23.19
N SER A 647 52.51 -41.60 23.97
CA SER A 647 52.33 -41.60 25.43
C SER A 647 53.11 -40.50 26.16
N THR A 648 54.14 -39.93 25.52
CA THR A 648 55.03 -38.91 26.09
C THR A 648 55.02 -37.61 25.28
N ASN A 649 54.68 -37.67 23.99
CA ASN A 649 54.70 -36.51 23.09
C ASN A 649 53.30 -35.91 22.92
N SER A 650 53.17 -34.60 23.13
CA SER A 650 51.93 -33.87 22.91
C SER A 650 52.15 -32.45 22.38
N VAL A 651 51.18 -31.98 21.61
CA VAL A 651 51.15 -30.62 21.08
C VAL A 651 49.83 -29.97 21.47
N THR A 652 49.89 -28.79 22.09
CA THR A 652 48.70 -27.97 22.35
C THR A 652 48.79 -26.69 21.53
N ALA A 653 47.74 -26.36 20.78
CA ALA A 653 47.70 -25.22 19.89
C ALA A 653 46.56 -24.28 20.28
N SER A 654 46.86 -23.02 20.54
CA SER A 654 45.87 -21.97 20.79
C SER A 654 45.85 -20.99 19.61
N TYR A 655 44.68 -20.75 19.04
CA TYR A 655 44.48 -19.90 17.86
C TYR A 655 43.68 -18.65 18.22
N GLN A 656 44.00 -17.53 17.57
CA GLN A 656 43.21 -16.30 17.57
C GLN A 656 43.21 -15.73 16.15
N LEU A 657 42.11 -15.92 15.41
CA LEU A 657 41.98 -15.57 13.99
C LEU A 657 40.91 -14.51 13.78
N GLY A 658 41.21 -13.49 12.97
CA GLY A 658 40.19 -12.62 12.37
C GLY A 658 39.85 -13.16 10.98
N ALA A 659 38.57 -13.43 10.72
CA ALA A 659 38.08 -13.92 9.45
C ALA A 659 37.14 -12.90 8.79
N THR A 660 37.32 -12.71 7.49
CA THR A 660 36.47 -11.86 6.65
C THR A 660 35.87 -12.71 5.54
N PHE A 661 34.55 -12.66 5.42
CA PHE A 661 33.81 -13.22 4.30
C PHE A 661 33.45 -12.09 3.32
N ALA A 662 34.10 -12.08 2.16
CA ALA A 662 33.85 -11.12 1.09
C ALA A 662 32.81 -11.69 0.11
N GLN A 663 32.01 -10.82 -0.52
CA GLN A 663 30.87 -11.22 -1.35
C GLN A 663 31.22 -12.34 -2.36
N GLY A 664 30.50 -13.47 -2.27
CA GLY A 664 30.43 -14.48 -3.33
C GLY A 664 31.56 -15.52 -3.38
N THR A 665 31.79 -16.26 -2.30
CA THR A 665 32.64 -17.49 -2.20
C THR A 665 34.10 -17.34 -1.76
N HIS A 666 34.52 -16.15 -1.30
CA HIS A 666 35.90 -15.95 -0.84
C HIS A 666 35.94 -15.66 0.68
N LEU A 667 36.55 -16.58 1.43
CA LEU A 667 36.86 -16.38 2.85
C LEU A 667 38.38 -16.22 3.03
N THR A 668 38.77 -15.17 3.74
CA THR A 668 40.15 -14.98 4.20
C THR A 668 40.17 -14.91 5.71
N ALA A 669 41.07 -15.66 6.35
CA ALA A 669 41.32 -15.54 7.78
C ALA A 669 42.81 -15.35 8.04
N SER A 670 43.15 -14.50 9.00
CA SER A 670 44.53 -14.32 9.44
C SER A 670 44.58 -14.04 10.93
N GLY A 671 45.63 -14.49 11.59
CA GLY A 671 45.83 -14.18 12.99
C GLY A 671 47.01 -14.91 13.58
N SER A 672 47.04 -14.96 14.90
CA SER A 672 48.15 -15.54 15.65
C SER A 672 47.83 -16.94 16.13
N VAL A 673 48.86 -17.77 16.24
CA VAL A 673 48.79 -19.10 16.81
C VAL A 673 49.93 -19.28 17.80
N ARG A 674 49.64 -19.99 18.89
CA ARG A 674 50.62 -20.36 19.92
C ARG A 674 50.60 -21.86 20.12
N PHE A 675 51.75 -22.49 19.94
CA PHE A 675 51.92 -23.92 20.16
C PHE A 675 52.76 -24.16 21.39
N LYS A 676 52.25 -24.98 22.32
CA LYS A 676 53.04 -25.58 23.38
C LYS A 676 53.44 -26.98 22.93
N LEU A 677 54.72 -27.17 22.73
CA LEU A 677 55.36 -28.42 22.37
C LEU A 677 55.85 -29.10 23.65
N HIS A 678 55.54 -30.38 23.78
CA HIS A 678 56.20 -31.29 24.70
C HIS A 678 56.49 -32.56 23.92
N VAL A 679 57.55 -32.51 23.11
CA VAL A 679 57.86 -33.51 22.11
C VAL A 679 59.37 -33.70 22.00
N ASP A 680 59.80 -34.92 21.70
CA ASP A 680 61.20 -35.28 21.48
C ASP A 680 61.40 -35.76 20.04
N ILE A 681 62.46 -35.29 19.39
CA ILE A 681 62.95 -35.81 18.11
C ILE A 681 64.03 -36.85 18.45
N GLU A 682 63.65 -38.12 18.49
CA GLU A 682 64.44 -39.22 19.10
C GLU A 682 65.77 -39.55 18.39
N SER A 683 65.92 -39.22 17.11
CA SER A 683 67.20 -39.43 16.40
C SER A 683 67.37 -38.39 15.31
N ILE A 684 68.20 -37.38 15.58
CA ILE A 684 68.62 -36.42 14.56
C ILE A 684 69.88 -36.91 13.86
N GLU A 685 69.74 -37.31 12.60
CA GLU A 685 70.84 -37.84 11.80
C GLU A 685 71.56 -36.73 11.03
N LEU A 686 72.89 -36.84 10.92
CA LEU A 686 73.69 -35.98 10.06
C LEU A 686 73.28 -36.15 8.59
N PRO A 687 73.08 -35.05 7.82
CA PRO A 687 72.54 -35.11 6.47
C PRO A 687 73.29 -36.07 5.55
N GLY A 688 72.57 -37.03 4.97
CA GLY A 688 73.13 -37.99 4.02
C GLY A 688 73.99 -39.09 4.67
N THR A 689 73.95 -39.22 5.99
CA THR A 689 74.63 -40.30 6.75
C THR A 689 73.63 -41.01 7.66
N SER A 690 74.05 -42.09 8.31
CA SER A 690 73.29 -42.77 9.37
C SER A 690 73.84 -42.48 10.78
N ILE A 691 74.62 -41.40 10.93
CA ILE A 691 75.23 -41.00 12.20
C ILE A 691 74.21 -40.18 12.98
N SER A 692 73.76 -40.69 14.13
CA SER A 692 72.85 -39.97 15.01
C SER A 692 73.60 -39.05 15.96
N LEU A 693 73.21 -37.77 16.01
CA LEU A 693 73.69 -36.83 17.02
C LEU A 693 72.94 -36.96 18.35
N GLY A 694 71.83 -37.72 18.37
CA GLY A 694 71.02 -37.97 19.56
C GLY A 694 69.60 -37.38 19.47
N THR A 695 69.03 -37.09 20.64
CA THR A 695 67.64 -36.64 20.79
C THR A 695 67.56 -35.14 21.03
N VAL A 696 66.73 -34.45 20.24
CA VAL A 696 66.41 -33.02 20.48
C VAL A 696 65.12 -32.91 21.27
N HIS A 697 65.18 -32.27 22.44
CA HIS A 697 64.04 -32.07 23.33
C HIS A 697 63.35 -30.72 23.05
N LEU A 698 62.08 -30.76 22.67
CA LEU A 698 61.27 -29.58 22.33
C LEU A 698 60.14 -29.42 23.34
N HIS A 699 60.51 -28.95 24.53
CA HIS A 699 59.60 -28.62 25.63
C HIS A 699 59.36 -27.11 25.73
N THR A 700 59.00 -26.50 24.60
CA THR A 700 58.93 -25.03 24.46
C THR A 700 57.57 -24.58 23.93
N THR A 701 57.34 -23.27 23.95
CA THR A 701 56.18 -22.65 23.33
C THR A 701 56.64 -21.74 22.21
N PHE A 702 56.11 -21.96 21.01
CA PHE A 702 56.38 -21.05 19.89
C PHE A 702 55.12 -20.30 19.46
N LYS A 703 55.32 -19.12 18.88
CA LYS A 703 54.26 -18.25 18.38
C LYS A 703 54.47 -18.08 16.88
N GLY A 704 53.37 -18.06 16.14
CA GLY A 704 53.40 -17.86 14.70
C GLY A 704 52.17 -17.13 14.21
N ASP A 705 52.21 -16.79 12.94
CA ASP A 705 51.10 -16.26 12.19
C ASP A 705 50.54 -17.36 11.30
N VAL A 706 49.22 -17.39 11.20
CA VAL A 706 48.48 -18.29 10.33
C VAL A 706 47.60 -17.48 9.41
N SER A 707 47.54 -17.89 8.14
CA SER A 707 46.64 -17.32 7.15
C SER A 707 45.94 -18.43 6.37
N VAL A 708 44.65 -18.21 6.10
CA VAL A 708 43.76 -19.09 5.36
C VAL A 708 43.14 -18.30 4.23
N ASP A 709 43.19 -18.85 3.02
CA ASP A 709 42.55 -18.33 1.81
C ASP A 709 41.71 -19.45 1.19
N LEU A 710 40.39 -19.30 1.27
CA LEU A 710 39.41 -20.26 0.75
C LEU A 710 38.58 -19.64 -0.37
N LYS A 711 38.59 -20.29 -1.54
CA LYS A 711 37.71 -20.02 -2.68
C LYS A 711 36.97 -21.30 -3.07
N ALA A 712 35.92 -21.17 -3.89
CA ALA A 712 35.06 -22.29 -4.32
C ALA A 712 35.80 -23.57 -4.79
N ASN A 713 37.01 -23.46 -5.34
CA ASN A 713 37.82 -24.57 -5.84
C ASN A 713 39.25 -24.64 -5.27
N ARG A 714 39.57 -23.85 -4.24
CA ARG A 714 40.96 -23.71 -3.76
C ARG A 714 41.01 -23.47 -2.27
N PHE A 715 41.78 -24.29 -1.59
CA PHE A 715 42.16 -24.11 -0.19
C PHE A 715 43.65 -23.81 -0.09
N ARG A 716 44.02 -22.79 0.69
CA ARG A 716 45.41 -22.50 1.06
C ARG A 716 45.48 -22.14 2.53
N LEU A 717 46.31 -22.86 3.28
CA LEU A 717 46.68 -22.54 4.65
C LEU A 717 48.20 -22.38 4.71
N LYS A 718 48.65 -21.27 5.29
CA LYS A 718 50.06 -20.93 5.48
C LYS A 718 50.33 -20.65 6.96
N VAL A 719 51.35 -21.30 7.52
CA VAL A 719 51.85 -21.03 8.88
C VAL A 719 53.31 -20.58 8.81
N THR A 720 53.61 -19.47 9.46
CA THR A 720 54.97 -18.94 9.66
C THR A 720 55.21 -18.79 11.15
N ALA A 721 56.36 -19.25 11.65
CA ALA A 721 56.62 -19.26 13.08
C ALA A 721 58.10 -19.06 13.40
N GLU A 722 58.34 -18.52 14.58
CA GLU A 722 59.66 -18.44 15.21
C GLU A 722 59.63 -19.23 16.51
N LEU A 723 60.62 -20.10 16.70
CA LEU A 723 60.79 -21.00 17.82
C LEU A 723 61.92 -20.49 18.71
N THR A 724 61.64 -20.24 19.99
CA THR A 724 62.70 -20.03 20.98
C THR A 724 63.11 -21.36 21.58
N TRP A 725 64.39 -21.71 21.45
CA TRP A 725 64.99 -22.94 21.97
C TRP A 725 66.29 -22.58 22.69
N GLY A 726 66.34 -22.78 24.01
CA GLY A 726 67.40 -22.21 24.85
C GLY A 726 67.41 -20.68 24.77
N SER A 727 68.58 -20.09 24.53
CA SER A 727 68.76 -18.67 24.25
C SER A 727 68.60 -18.27 22.78
N ASP A 728 68.45 -19.24 21.87
CA ASP A 728 68.41 -19.01 20.44
C ASP A 728 66.97 -18.87 19.92
N THR A 729 66.81 -18.05 18.87
CA THR A 729 65.55 -17.92 18.13
C THR A 729 65.74 -18.51 16.74
N LEU A 730 65.03 -19.60 16.46
CA LEU A 730 65.08 -20.37 15.23
C LEU A 730 63.87 -20.04 14.36
N THR A 731 64.08 -19.81 13.07
CA THR A 731 62.99 -19.60 12.12
C THR A 731 62.51 -20.94 11.58
N MET A 732 61.21 -21.20 11.66
CA MET A 732 60.65 -22.40 11.04
C MET A 732 60.41 -22.22 9.54
N PRO A 733 60.71 -23.24 8.71
CA PRO A 733 60.27 -23.27 7.33
C PRO A 733 58.75 -23.14 7.24
N THR A 734 58.27 -22.32 6.30
CA THR A 734 56.83 -22.06 6.13
C THR A 734 56.08 -23.35 5.79
N LEU A 735 55.11 -23.72 6.63
CA LEU A 735 54.18 -24.81 6.32
C LEU A 735 53.10 -24.30 5.35
N ASN A 736 52.94 -24.96 4.21
CA ASN A 736 51.90 -24.65 3.23
C ASN A 736 51.02 -25.88 2.97
N ILE A 737 49.73 -25.78 3.27
CA ILE A 737 48.74 -26.84 3.03
C ILE A 737 47.77 -26.39 1.94
N HIS A 738 47.63 -27.22 0.89
CA HIS A 738 46.80 -26.93 -0.29
C HIS A 738 45.57 -27.84 -0.43
N VAL A 739 45.47 -28.88 0.41
CA VAL A 739 44.37 -29.83 0.44
C VAL A 739 43.62 -29.64 1.75
N SER A 740 42.31 -29.39 1.68
CA SER A 740 41.47 -29.22 2.86
C SER A 740 41.40 -30.49 3.69
N PHE A 741 41.20 -30.34 4.99
CA PHE A 741 40.99 -31.44 5.93
C PHE A 741 39.76 -31.16 6.79
N SER A 742 39.13 -32.19 7.34
CA SER A 742 37.78 -32.10 7.89
C SER A 742 37.69 -31.47 9.29
N SER A 743 38.81 -31.38 10.03
CA SER A 743 38.88 -30.78 11.37
C SER A 743 40.25 -30.15 11.65
N LEU A 744 40.27 -28.98 12.29
CA LEU A 744 41.47 -28.32 12.78
C LEU A 744 42.24 -29.10 13.85
N ASP A 745 41.66 -30.13 14.47
CA ASP A 745 42.37 -31.06 15.36
C ASP A 745 43.52 -31.79 14.67
N GLN A 746 43.46 -31.88 13.34
CA GLN A 746 44.53 -32.48 12.55
C GLN A 746 45.73 -31.55 12.36
N LEU A 747 45.56 -30.25 12.59
CA LEU A 747 46.59 -29.24 12.33
C LEU A 747 47.81 -29.36 13.26
N PRO A 748 47.66 -29.54 14.59
CA PRO A 748 48.80 -29.81 15.47
C PRO A 748 49.67 -30.99 15.01
N GLY A 749 49.04 -32.09 14.58
CA GLY A 749 49.76 -33.26 14.05
C GLY A 749 50.49 -32.97 12.74
N LYS A 750 49.89 -32.22 11.81
CA LYS A 750 50.54 -31.81 10.56
C LYS A 750 51.72 -30.87 10.78
N ILE A 751 51.64 -30.01 11.79
CA ILE A 751 52.73 -29.10 12.15
C ILE A 751 53.88 -29.86 12.79
N TRP A 752 53.59 -30.81 13.68
CA TRP A 752 54.62 -31.71 14.20
C TRP A 752 55.34 -32.46 13.09
N GLN A 753 54.58 -33.07 12.16
CA GLN A 753 55.16 -33.75 11.00
C GLN A 753 56.08 -32.83 10.18
N HIS A 754 55.70 -31.56 10.02
CA HIS A 754 56.53 -30.58 9.32
C HIS A 754 57.81 -30.24 10.08
N ILE A 755 57.74 -30.04 11.40
CA ILE A 755 58.91 -29.81 12.28
C ILE A 755 59.86 -31.00 12.21
N GLU A 756 59.33 -32.21 12.33
CA GLU A 756 60.09 -33.47 12.28
C GLU A 756 60.78 -33.63 10.92
N SER A 757 60.05 -33.40 9.82
CA SER A 757 60.61 -33.52 8.46
C SER A 757 61.66 -32.46 8.13
N GLU A 758 61.58 -31.28 8.75
CA GLU A 758 62.47 -30.15 8.52
C GLU A 758 63.44 -29.91 9.69
N ALA A 759 63.61 -30.90 10.57
CA ALA A 759 64.37 -30.76 11.81
C ALA A 759 65.80 -30.24 11.55
N TRP A 760 66.47 -30.76 10.52
CA TRP A 760 67.80 -30.27 10.16
C TRP A 760 67.80 -28.83 9.65
N GLN A 761 66.78 -28.37 8.92
CA GLN A 761 66.72 -26.96 8.50
C GLN A 761 66.51 -26.02 9.68
N ILE A 762 65.79 -26.48 10.70
CA ILE A 762 65.47 -25.69 11.90
C ILE A 762 66.67 -25.62 12.84
N PHE A 763 67.29 -26.78 13.15
CA PHE A 763 68.34 -26.89 14.15
C PHE A 763 69.76 -26.91 13.56
N GLY A 764 69.91 -27.06 12.24
CA GLY A 764 71.19 -27.26 11.57
C GLY A 764 72.21 -26.15 11.86
N SER A 765 71.81 -24.89 12.00
CA SER A 765 72.77 -23.82 12.36
C SER A 765 73.40 -23.97 13.75
N ILE A 766 72.79 -24.76 14.63
CA ILE A 766 73.30 -25.13 15.94
C ILE A 766 74.02 -26.47 15.84
N LEU A 767 73.42 -27.45 15.15
CA LEU A 767 73.96 -28.81 15.03
C LEU A 767 75.16 -28.91 14.07
N ASP A 768 75.34 -27.97 13.14
CA ASP A 768 76.52 -27.88 12.27
C ASP A 768 77.78 -27.44 13.05
N ASP A 769 77.62 -26.94 14.28
CA ASP A 769 78.68 -26.42 15.12
C ASP A 769 78.78 -27.26 16.40
N ALA A 770 79.88 -28.01 16.51
CA ALA A 770 80.16 -28.89 17.66
C ALA A 770 80.09 -28.14 19.00
N ASP A 771 80.61 -26.91 19.06
CA ASP A 771 80.66 -26.12 20.28
C ASP A 771 79.24 -25.72 20.74
N LYS A 772 78.41 -25.26 19.78
CA LYS A 772 77.02 -24.87 20.07
C LYS A 772 76.15 -26.08 20.40
N MET A 773 76.32 -27.20 19.70
CA MET A 773 75.60 -28.43 20.01
C MET A 773 75.91 -28.91 21.44
N LEU A 774 77.18 -28.90 21.84
CA LEU A 774 77.59 -29.27 23.18
C LEU A 774 77.05 -28.30 24.25
N GLU A 775 76.98 -27.00 23.94
CA GLU A 775 76.34 -26.01 24.81
C GLU A 775 74.86 -26.35 25.04
N GLN A 776 74.10 -26.67 23.98
CA GLN A 776 72.69 -27.07 24.12
C GLN A 776 72.55 -28.41 24.87
N ALA A 777 73.48 -29.35 24.68
CA ALA A 777 73.51 -30.60 25.44
C ALA A 777 73.75 -30.35 26.94
N GLY A 778 74.61 -29.39 27.28
CA GLY A 778 74.82 -28.95 28.67
C GLY A 778 73.59 -28.29 29.31
N GLN A 779 72.66 -27.77 28.49
CA GLN A 779 71.37 -27.24 28.92
C GLN A 779 70.25 -28.30 28.97
N GLU A 780 70.58 -29.57 28.78
CA GLU A 780 69.61 -30.69 28.69
C GLU A 780 68.61 -30.56 27.53
N LEU A 781 68.91 -29.71 26.53
CA LEU A 781 68.07 -29.52 25.34
C LEU A 781 68.37 -30.57 24.26
N ILE A 782 69.57 -31.15 24.29
CA ILE A 782 69.97 -32.28 23.44
C ILE A 782 70.51 -33.40 24.33
N THR A 783 69.96 -34.61 24.19
CA THR A 783 70.63 -35.81 24.70
C THR A 783 71.54 -36.35 23.59
N LEU A 784 72.86 -36.28 23.77
CA LEU A 784 73.80 -36.69 22.74
C LEU A 784 73.77 -38.21 22.49
N GLY A 785 73.85 -38.59 21.22
CA GLY A 785 73.77 -39.99 20.77
C GLY A 785 75.10 -40.76 20.88
N ASP A 786 75.01 -42.09 20.79
CA ASP A 786 76.16 -42.99 20.90
C ASP A 786 77.20 -42.82 19.75
N ASP A 787 76.79 -42.27 18.60
CA ASP A 787 77.65 -42.02 17.45
C ASP A 787 78.36 -40.67 17.48
N LEU A 788 78.26 -39.91 18.59
CA LEU A 788 78.89 -38.61 18.76
C LEU A 788 80.39 -38.61 18.41
N GLY A 789 81.10 -39.69 18.73
CA GLY A 789 82.52 -39.84 18.40
C GLY A 789 82.79 -39.91 16.90
N GLN A 790 81.94 -40.63 16.15
CA GLN A 790 81.98 -40.64 14.69
C GLN A 790 81.63 -39.27 14.12
N ALA A 791 80.64 -38.58 14.70
CA ALA A 791 80.28 -37.22 14.30
C ALA A 791 81.46 -36.24 14.47
N PHE A 792 82.15 -36.24 15.61
CA PHE A 792 83.32 -35.38 15.83
C PHE A 792 84.43 -35.60 14.82
N LYS A 793 84.71 -36.86 14.49
CA LYS A 793 85.76 -37.21 13.55
C LYS A 793 85.39 -36.94 12.10
N ASP A 794 84.25 -37.46 11.65
CA ASP A 794 83.93 -37.55 10.23
C ASP A 794 83.19 -36.29 9.72
N PHE A 795 82.39 -35.64 10.59
CA PHE A 795 81.59 -34.47 10.23
C PHE A 795 82.19 -33.15 10.72
N TYR A 796 82.46 -33.03 12.04
CA TYR A 796 83.05 -31.81 12.60
C TYR A 796 84.57 -31.72 12.39
N GLN A 797 85.19 -32.76 11.84
CA GLN A 797 86.62 -32.83 11.50
C GLN A 797 87.57 -32.49 12.67
N LYS A 798 87.16 -32.81 13.90
CA LYS A 798 88.00 -32.66 15.09
C LYS A 798 88.99 -33.83 15.20
N SER A 799 90.12 -33.60 15.84
CA SER A 799 91.00 -34.67 16.32
C SER A 799 90.44 -35.30 17.61
N ASP A 800 90.97 -36.46 17.99
CA ASP A 800 90.67 -37.11 19.27
C ASP A 800 91.02 -36.21 20.46
N GLN A 801 92.13 -35.48 20.39
CA GLN A 801 92.54 -34.51 21.41
C GLN A 801 91.58 -33.31 21.51
N GLU A 802 91.16 -32.74 20.37
CA GLU A 802 90.22 -31.62 20.35
C GLU A 802 88.83 -32.05 20.83
N ALA A 803 88.35 -33.24 20.44
CA ALA A 803 87.07 -33.76 20.92
C ALA A 803 87.08 -34.02 22.44
N ALA A 804 88.19 -34.56 22.97
CA ALA A 804 88.35 -34.75 24.41
C ALA A 804 88.33 -33.42 25.16
N GLN A 805 89.00 -32.38 24.63
CA GLN A 805 88.99 -31.04 25.20
C GLN A 805 87.60 -30.42 25.17
N LEU A 806 86.90 -30.50 24.04
CA LEU A 806 85.54 -29.95 23.90
C LEU A 806 84.56 -30.55 24.91
N LEU A 807 84.60 -31.87 25.09
CA LEU A 807 83.75 -32.55 26.06
C LEU A 807 84.15 -32.20 27.51
N HIS A 808 85.45 -32.10 27.79
CA HIS A 808 85.93 -31.62 29.09
C HIS A 808 85.46 -30.19 29.40
N ASP A 809 85.50 -29.29 28.42
CA ASP A 809 85.13 -27.88 28.57
C ASP A 809 83.63 -27.72 28.91
N VAL A 810 82.78 -28.64 28.44
CA VAL A 810 81.37 -28.75 28.87
C VAL A 810 81.14 -29.68 30.07
N SER A 811 82.20 -29.91 30.85
CA SER A 811 82.19 -30.63 32.14
C SER A 811 81.79 -32.11 32.08
N TRP A 812 82.00 -32.78 30.94
CA TRP A 812 81.79 -34.23 30.88
C TRP A 812 82.86 -34.97 31.70
N ALA A 813 82.45 -36.03 32.38
CA ALA A 813 83.38 -36.87 33.14
C ALA A 813 84.22 -37.75 32.21
N ALA A 814 85.45 -38.09 32.63
CA ALA A 814 86.38 -38.88 31.80
C ALA A 814 85.80 -40.23 31.37
N ASP A 815 84.98 -40.86 32.21
CA ASP A 815 84.30 -42.14 31.95
C ASP A 815 83.16 -42.03 30.94
N GLN A 816 82.57 -40.84 30.77
CA GLN A 816 81.62 -40.53 29.71
C GLN A 816 82.33 -40.17 28.40
N VAL A 817 83.45 -39.45 28.48
CA VAL A 817 84.25 -39.04 27.32
C VAL A 817 84.96 -40.22 26.65
N THR A 818 85.50 -41.15 27.44
CA THR A 818 86.30 -42.27 26.92
C THR A 818 85.54 -43.12 25.89
N PRO A 819 84.30 -43.59 26.14
CA PRO A 819 83.50 -44.32 25.16
C PRO A 819 83.27 -43.54 23.85
N VAL A 820 83.07 -42.23 23.91
CA VAL A 820 82.89 -41.36 22.73
C VAL A 820 84.16 -41.35 21.88
N LEU A 821 85.33 -41.17 22.52
CA LEU A 821 86.62 -41.20 21.82
C LEU A 821 86.93 -42.59 21.24
N VAL A 822 86.58 -43.66 21.95
CA VAL A 822 86.70 -45.03 21.42
C VAL A 822 85.79 -45.21 20.21
N ASN A 823 84.56 -44.70 20.26
CA ASN A 823 83.60 -44.83 19.17
C ASN A 823 84.14 -44.19 17.87
N GLY A 824 84.68 -42.98 17.93
CA GLY A 824 85.19 -42.23 16.76
C GLY A 824 86.53 -42.72 16.20
N TRP A 825 87.55 -42.87 17.05
CA TRP A 825 88.92 -43.14 16.62
C TRP A 825 89.41 -44.56 16.88
N LYS A 826 88.59 -45.41 17.53
CA LYS A 826 88.95 -46.79 17.91
C LYS A 826 90.26 -46.85 18.71
N LEU A 827 90.43 -45.90 19.63
CA LEU A 827 91.63 -45.77 20.45
C LEU A 827 91.91 -47.05 21.26
N THR A 828 93.19 -47.35 21.49
CA THR A 828 93.58 -48.31 22.53
C THR A 828 93.56 -47.65 23.90
N SER A 829 93.57 -48.43 24.98
CA SER A 829 93.61 -47.90 26.35
C SER A 829 94.82 -46.99 26.63
N GLN A 830 95.99 -47.27 26.05
CA GLN A 830 97.16 -46.40 26.17
C GLN A 830 96.97 -45.07 25.42
N GLN A 831 96.34 -45.09 24.25
CA GLN A 831 96.06 -43.88 23.47
C GLN A 831 94.99 -43.03 24.15
N ALA A 832 93.92 -43.65 24.67
CA ALA A 832 92.89 -42.96 25.44
C ALA A 832 93.47 -42.28 26.69
N ALA A 833 94.39 -42.94 27.41
CA ALA A 833 95.07 -42.36 28.56
C ALA A 833 95.85 -41.08 28.22
N VAL A 834 96.55 -41.07 27.08
CA VAL A 834 97.30 -39.90 26.58
C VAL A 834 96.34 -38.77 26.22
N VAL A 835 95.28 -39.08 25.48
CA VAL A 835 94.30 -38.10 25.00
C VAL A 835 93.56 -37.44 26.17
N LEU A 836 93.10 -38.23 27.15
CA LEU A 836 92.39 -37.71 28.33
C LEU A 836 93.32 -36.84 29.20
N LYS A 837 94.57 -37.24 29.39
CA LYS A 837 95.53 -36.38 30.09
C LYS A 837 95.77 -35.07 29.36
N GLY A 838 95.86 -35.12 28.03
CA GLY A 838 96.00 -33.92 27.20
C GLY A 838 94.79 -32.98 27.26
N ALA A 839 93.63 -33.50 27.67
CA ALA A 839 92.40 -32.75 27.93
C ALA A 839 92.23 -32.36 29.42
N ASP A 840 93.33 -32.38 30.18
CA ASP A 840 93.43 -31.98 31.59
C ASP A 840 92.68 -32.85 32.62
N TYR A 841 92.27 -34.08 32.26
CA TYR A 841 91.74 -35.03 33.25
C TYR A 841 92.81 -35.51 34.24
N THR A 842 92.40 -35.71 35.50
CA THR A 842 93.28 -36.19 36.56
C THR A 842 93.49 -37.70 36.48
N ALA A 843 94.56 -38.21 37.10
CA ALA A 843 94.94 -39.63 36.96
C ALA A 843 93.89 -40.61 37.52
N ASP A 844 93.12 -40.20 38.53
CA ASP A 844 91.96 -40.91 39.06
C ASP A 844 90.80 -40.96 38.07
N GLN A 845 90.41 -39.82 37.50
CA GLN A 845 89.37 -39.78 36.47
C GLN A 845 89.74 -40.64 35.26
N VAL A 846 91.00 -40.59 34.81
CA VAL A 846 91.49 -41.41 33.69
C VAL A 846 91.54 -42.89 34.08
N ALA A 847 91.98 -43.24 35.30
CA ALA A 847 91.99 -44.62 35.76
C ALA A 847 90.59 -45.24 35.79
N ASP A 848 89.62 -44.50 36.34
CA ASP A 848 88.22 -44.91 36.46
C ASP A 848 87.63 -45.14 35.06
N ALA A 849 87.86 -44.20 34.14
CA ALA A 849 87.38 -44.26 32.76
C ALA A 849 87.97 -45.41 31.94
N LEU A 850 89.28 -45.65 32.07
CA LEU A 850 89.95 -46.76 31.38
C LEU A 850 89.47 -48.11 31.92
N THR A 851 89.21 -48.18 33.23
CA THR A 851 88.70 -49.38 33.89
C THR A 851 87.27 -49.67 33.43
N SER A 852 86.39 -48.66 33.44
CA SER A 852 84.99 -48.83 33.04
C SER A 852 84.84 -49.16 31.55
N THR A 853 85.59 -48.49 30.66
CA THR A 853 85.41 -48.60 29.21
C THR A 853 86.06 -49.86 28.63
N TYR A 854 87.27 -50.20 29.08
CA TYR A 854 88.05 -51.31 28.52
C TYR A 854 88.09 -52.55 29.43
N ASN A 855 87.46 -52.49 30.61
CA ASN A 855 87.43 -53.57 31.60
C ASN A 855 88.85 -54.09 31.94
N LEU A 856 89.77 -53.16 32.18
CA LEU A 856 91.20 -53.46 32.39
C LEU A 856 91.50 -53.93 33.81
N SER A 857 92.57 -54.70 33.96
CA SER A 857 93.15 -55.02 35.27
C SER A 857 93.92 -53.82 35.83
N ALA A 858 94.11 -53.78 37.15
CA ALA A 858 94.90 -52.74 37.82
C ALA A 858 96.31 -52.57 37.22
N THR A 859 96.98 -53.67 36.84
CA THR A 859 98.29 -53.62 36.18
C THR A 859 98.21 -52.94 34.81
N ALA A 860 97.19 -53.24 34.00
CA ALA A 860 97.03 -52.66 32.67
C ALA A 860 96.64 -51.16 32.73
N VAL A 861 95.87 -50.74 33.74
CA VAL A 861 95.58 -49.33 34.02
C VAL A 861 96.85 -48.59 34.43
N ALA A 862 97.67 -49.18 35.31
CA ALA A 862 98.94 -48.60 35.75
C ALA A 862 99.91 -48.37 34.58
N GLU A 863 99.98 -49.33 33.65
CA GLU A 863 100.79 -49.22 32.43
C GLU A 863 100.28 -48.12 31.50
N ALA A 864 98.97 -48.00 31.31
CA ALA A 864 98.37 -46.95 30.49
C ALA A 864 98.61 -45.54 31.08
N LEU A 865 98.42 -45.35 32.38
CA LEU A 865 98.67 -44.06 33.05
C LEU A 865 100.15 -43.67 33.03
N LYS A 866 101.06 -44.64 33.21
CA LYS A 866 102.50 -44.40 33.06
C LYS A 866 102.86 -44.06 31.61
N GLY A 867 102.23 -44.72 30.65
CA GLY A 867 102.37 -44.44 29.22
C GLY A 867 101.87 -43.05 28.82
N ALA A 868 100.88 -42.52 29.53
CA ALA A 868 100.43 -41.13 29.44
C ALA A 868 101.33 -40.15 30.24
N GLU A 869 102.42 -40.61 30.85
CA GLU A 869 103.36 -39.80 31.63
C GLU A 869 102.79 -39.19 32.93
N TYR A 870 101.82 -39.84 33.58
CA TYR A 870 101.46 -39.48 34.97
C TYR A 870 102.60 -39.85 35.93
N THR A 871 102.77 -39.09 37.01
CA THR A 871 103.80 -39.39 38.02
C THR A 871 103.46 -40.67 38.80
N ALA A 872 104.46 -41.29 39.44
CA ALA A 872 104.22 -42.51 40.23
C ALA A 872 103.15 -42.32 41.33
N ASP A 873 103.10 -41.13 41.94
CA ASP A 873 102.10 -40.78 42.97
C ASP A 873 100.69 -40.69 42.35
N GLN A 874 100.55 -40.01 41.21
CA GLN A 874 99.29 -39.88 40.47
C GLN A 874 98.78 -41.24 39.96
N VAL A 875 99.67 -42.11 39.47
CA VAL A 875 99.31 -43.49 39.07
C VAL A 875 98.80 -44.27 40.28
N SER A 876 99.43 -44.14 41.45
CA SER A 876 98.98 -44.80 42.67
C SER A 876 97.60 -44.31 43.13
N GLU A 877 97.38 -42.99 43.10
CA GLU A 877 96.09 -42.37 43.42
C GLU A 877 94.99 -42.85 42.47
N GLY A 878 95.27 -42.90 41.16
CA GLY A 878 94.27 -43.34 40.19
C GLY A 878 93.90 -44.81 40.32
N LEU A 879 94.87 -45.69 40.59
CA LEU A 879 94.59 -47.10 40.90
C LEU A 879 93.79 -47.27 42.18
N GLN A 880 93.99 -46.38 43.16
CA GLN A 880 93.21 -46.40 44.39
C GLN A 880 91.75 -46.00 44.12
N SER A 881 91.50 -45.01 43.26
CA SER A 881 90.14 -44.63 42.84
C SER A 881 89.43 -45.76 42.09
N ALA A 882 90.07 -46.29 41.04
CA ALA A 882 89.39 -47.21 40.12
C ALA A 882 89.06 -48.59 40.72
N PHE A 883 89.83 -49.03 41.73
CA PHE A 883 89.73 -50.37 42.28
C PHE A 883 89.33 -50.42 43.77
N THR A 884 88.81 -49.33 44.34
CA THR A 884 88.51 -49.25 45.79
C THR A 884 87.41 -50.21 46.28
N THR A 885 86.75 -51.01 45.42
CA THR A 885 85.72 -51.98 45.85
C THR A 885 85.96 -53.44 45.44
N ILE A 886 87.17 -53.84 45.00
CA ILE A 886 87.49 -55.27 44.86
C ILE A 886 88.68 -55.60 45.74
N GLY A 887 88.38 -56.05 46.96
CA GLY A 887 89.35 -56.71 47.81
C GLY A 887 90.04 -57.84 47.04
N SER A 888 91.37 -57.83 47.10
CA SER A 888 92.32 -58.88 46.67
C SER A 888 93.07 -58.75 45.33
N THR A 889 92.96 -57.67 44.55
CA THR A 889 93.78 -57.53 43.30
C THR A 889 94.73 -56.33 43.23
N THR A 890 94.73 -55.43 44.22
CA THR A 890 95.75 -54.36 44.34
C THR A 890 97.11 -54.86 44.86
N ALA A 891 97.14 -56.02 45.53
CA ALA A 891 98.38 -56.59 46.06
C ALA A 891 99.27 -57.20 44.98
N ASP A 892 98.70 -57.84 43.95
CA ASP A 892 99.48 -58.47 42.88
C ASP A 892 100.05 -57.44 41.87
N ALA A 893 99.40 -56.28 41.72
CA ALA A 893 99.94 -55.15 40.95
C ALA A 893 101.03 -54.39 41.73
N LEU A 894 100.96 -54.33 43.07
CA LEU A 894 102.04 -53.78 43.91
C LEU A 894 103.22 -54.74 44.11
N ALA A 895 103.04 -56.06 43.95
CA ALA A 895 104.11 -57.06 44.05
C ALA A 895 105.20 -56.91 42.97
N GLY A 896 104.90 -56.24 41.84
CA GLY A 896 105.89 -55.88 40.82
C GLY A 896 106.87 -54.78 41.24
N VAL A 897 106.47 -53.92 42.19
CA VAL A 897 107.29 -52.81 42.72
C VAL A 897 108.12 -53.27 43.94
N GLU A 898 107.67 -54.32 44.65
CA GLU A 898 108.36 -54.90 45.82
C GLU A 898 109.69 -55.63 45.49
N SER A 899 109.94 -55.98 44.22
CA SER A 899 111.21 -56.60 43.81
C SER A 899 112.42 -55.64 43.80
N GLY A 900 112.18 -54.32 43.72
CA GLY A 900 113.22 -53.29 43.79
C GLY A 900 113.60 -52.88 45.22
N VAL A 901 112.70 -53.08 46.18
CA VAL A 901 112.92 -52.73 47.59
C VAL A 901 113.73 -53.81 48.31
N ASN A 902 113.58 -55.09 47.92
CA ASN A 902 114.32 -56.19 48.52
C ASN A 902 115.83 -56.19 48.17
N THR A 903 116.24 -55.46 47.14
CA THR A 903 117.66 -55.18 46.82
C THR A 903 118.23 -54.05 47.68
N VAL A 904 117.42 -53.06 48.06
CA VAL A 904 117.80 -51.96 48.97
C VAL A 904 117.86 -52.45 50.43
N VAL A 905 116.97 -53.36 50.84
CA VAL A 905 116.97 -53.96 52.18
C VAL A 905 118.15 -54.93 52.39
N ASN A 906 118.55 -55.72 51.37
CA ASN A 906 119.73 -56.58 51.46
C ASN A 906 121.06 -55.79 51.40
N THR A 907 121.09 -54.67 50.68
CA THR A 907 122.27 -53.78 50.64
C THR A 907 122.40 -52.99 51.96
N THR A 908 121.28 -52.60 52.57
CA THR A 908 121.24 -51.95 53.89
C THR A 908 121.53 -52.93 55.03
N GLY A 909 121.07 -54.19 54.94
CA GLY A 909 121.41 -55.25 55.88
C GLY A 909 122.90 -55.64 55.86
N ARG A 910 123.57 -55.52 54.71
CA ARG A 910 125.02 -55.74 54.58
C ARG A 910 125.82 -54.55 55.14
N VAL A 911 125.36 -53.32 54.92
CA VAL A 911 125.95 -52.10 55.52
C VAL A 911 125.76 -52.05 57.04
N VAL A 912 124.63 -52.51 57.58
CA VAL A 912 124.38 -52.64 59.03
C VAL A 912 125.23 -53.77 59.65
N LYS A 913 125.49 -54.86 58.93
CA LYS A 913 126.39 -55.94 59.36
C LYS A 913 127.87 -55.53 59.30
N ASP A 914 128.29 -54.78 58.29
CA ASP A 914 129.65 -54.25 58.17
C ASP A 914 129.91 -53.11 59.16
N THR A 915 128.89 -52.28 59.44
CA THR A 915 128.92 -51.25 60.49
C THR A 915 128.85 -51.87 61.89
N GLY A 916 128.08 -52.95 62.08
CA GLY A 916 128.04 -53.72 63.34
C GLY A 916 129.33 -54.50 63.61
N ASN A 917 129.99 -55.02 62.57
CA ASN A 917 131.31 -55.63 62.66
C ASN A 917 132.40 -54.57 62.90
N ALA A 918 132.31 -53.38 62.29
CA ALA A 918 133.20 -52.25 62.54
C ALA A 918 133.04 -51.67 63.95
N ILE A 919 131.80 -51.59 64.47
CA ILE A 919 131.50 -51.20 65.86
C ILE A 919 132.01 -52.29 66.80
N THR A 920 131.82 -53.58 66.53
CA THR A 920 132.36 -54.68 67.36
C THR A 920 133.89 -54.72 67.35
N HIS A 921 134.54 -54.41 66.22
CA HIS A 921 135.99 -54.26 66.12
C HIS A 921 136.49 -53.01 66.87
N THR A 922 135.75 -51.92 66.83
CA THR A 922 136.04 -50.68 67.56
C THR A 922 135.78 -50.84 69.06
N THR A 923 134.73 -51.55 69.50
CA THR A 923 134.45 -51.87 70.91
C THR A 923 135.42 -52.91 71.47
N LYS A 924 135.96 -53.81 70.63
CA LYS A 924 137.07 -54.71 71.00
C LYS A 924 138.42 -53.97 71.02
N THR A 925 138.62 -52.95 70.17
CA THR A 925 139.81 -52.07 70.17
C THR A 925 139.78 -51.06 71.32
N ILE A 926 138.60 -50.55 71.69
CA ILE A 926 138.35 -49.70 72.87
C ILE A 926 138.39 -50.57 74.14
N GLY A 927 137.92 -51.82 74.11
CA GLY A 927 138.07 -52.79 75.20
C GLY A 927 139.51 -53.28 75.39
N HIS A 928 140.27 -53.42 74.30
CA HIS A 928 141.72 -53.64 74.36
C HIS A 928 142.45 -52.37 74.81
N ALA A 929 142.04 -51.15 74.43
CA ALA A 929 142.65 -49.88 74.87
C ALA A 929 142.27 -49.47 76.31
N LEU A 930 141.11 -49.91 76.81
CA LEU A 930 140.67 -49.74 78.22
C LEU A 930 141.17 -50.88 79.13
N GLY A 931 141.51 -52.05 78.56
CA GLY A 931 142.28 -53.10 79.24
C GLY A 931 143.80 -52.90 79.14
N SER A 932 144.25 -52.14 78.14
CA SER A 932 145.64 -51.70 77.90
C SER A 932 145.78 -50.20 78.11
N ILE A 933 145.10 -49.69 79.11
CA ILE A 933 145.93 -49.17 80.18
C ILE A 933 145.33 -49.89 81.39
N PHE A 934 145.71 -51.13 81.62
CA PHE A 934 146.84 -51.23 82.51
C PHE A 934 148.07 -51.87 81.86
N GLY A 935 149.28 -51.36 82.08
CA GLY A 935 149.76 -50.49 83.15
C GLY A 935 148.81 -49.72 84.05
#